data_AF-A0A7C3ZR30-F1
#
_entry.id   AF-A0A7C3ZR30-F1
#
_cell.length_a   1.000
_cell.length_b   1.000
_cell.length_c   1.000
_cell.angle_alpha   90.00
_cell.angle_beta   90.00
_cell.angle_gamma   90.00
#
_symmetry.space_group_name_H-M   'P 1'
#
loop_
_entity.id
_entity.type
_entity.pdbx_description
1 polymer ?
#
loop_
_entity_poly.entity_id
_entity_poly.type
_entity_poly.pdbx_seq_one_letter_code
_entity_poly.pdbx_strand_id
1 'polypeptide(L)'
;MNFGLGDEMMNRWRVVFLVFVLSYAGGAHAMAWRIVSCQWRPDANPWAKQQVWEGTFWTEGWAHDEQFYPKYMKPAGSIHIILENDSARSENITLKSLNGTPISDLATNPRRSGEIVWFKVESPSLGPPDTSADRNDPRFERSDSAEVRSGGWVDCCIRLRCVPKGKVIATFETGGSGLMDVAVPIVAPRVRIETIAFSTGIDRLYVYLRSLDGKPVGKCKVLIDGHHVSARWTLGPMVSGLLLAEIDLKPAWELGSFHLIEVALQGGGTLARIIRAWDGYFCIGLYGVLEPARVADAKAHGFNTYFTGGVSPILDEAGMNYVPAHNVGEGRKRTGNVSGTLFYQNKDEPDAHDWGSGEDLPPMERLGVNAQAEVLPDLRYQRARDPGTPNLLLVDNTYKPLQWYVYGQIADIYCTDPYVPLNGRQLDYVWRALDVARDACTPSPLVSVLWACALDGKRKFGNNAPTPEEIRMAVFYALGCGVKGIAYFIDMSQKTGEGQFTGLSDIKPLWQEVGRTNRDVAILAPYLSIGCPVPGGVKVEGAWARAVMCGSDKLVVIVVNTKHYIAFETRNECSLHEVTRDVDVSIQLPPEFQCCKVEEINNGRLISMPGKVEKGALRLKLDVLDTARAVLISRLESCNN
;
A
#
# COMPACT_ATOMS: atom_id res chain seq x y z
N MET A 1 -19.97 -67.46 -59.54
CA MET A 1 -19.18 -66.73 -60.56
C MET A 1 -18.22 -65.84 -59.77
N ASN A 2 -17.00 -66.33 -59.51
CA ASN A 2 -15.77 -66.06 -60.29
C ASN A 2 -15.45 -64.56 -60.29
N PHE A 3 -14.32 -64.02 -59.82
CA PHE A 3 -12.96 -64.46 -59.40
C PHE A 3 -12.44 -63.37 -58.41
N GLY A 4 -11.40 -63.45 -57.58
CA GLY A 4 -10.11 -64.16 -57.55
C GLY A 4 -9.14 -63.19 -56.83
N LEU A 5 -8.51 -63.58 -55.71
CA LEU A 5 -7.11 -64.04 -55.59
C LEU A 5 -6.09 -62.98 -56.04
N GLY A 6 -5.33 -62.39 -55.12
CA GLY A 6 -3.98 -62.83 -54.71
C GLY A 6 -3.05 -61.61 -54.89
N ASP A 7 -1.91 -61.41 -54.24
CA ASP A 7 -1.06 -62.23 -53.40
C ASP A 7 -0.16 -61.32 -52.54
N GLU A 8 0.23 -61.86 -51.38
CA GLU A 8 1.56 -61.85 -50.75
C GLU A 8 2.52 -60.65 -50.94
N MET A 9 3.05 -60.08 -49.85
CA MET A 9 4.22 -60.65 -49.14
C MET A 9 4.64 -59.81 -47.92
N MET A 10 5.07 -60.54 -46.88
CA MET A 10 5.94 -60.14 -45.75
C MET A 10 5.35 -59.55 -44.44
N ASN A 11 5.04 -60.48 -43.52
CA ASN A 11 5.77 -60.69 -42.25
C ASN A 11 6.17 -59.46 -41.40
N ARG A 12 5.45 -59.26 -40.28
CA ARG A 12 5.95 -59.48 -38.88
C ARG A 12 5.08 -58.72 -37.86
N TRP A 13 4.94 -59.34 -36.67
CA TRP A 13 4.41 -58.81 -35.39
C TRP A 13 2.88 -58.79 -35.19
N ARG A 14 2.36 -59.93 -34.74
CA ARG A 14 1.21 -60.01 -33.81
C ARG A 14 1.73 -59.84 -32.38
N VAL A 15 1.25 -58.87 -31.62
CA VAL A 15 0.96 -59.02 -30.18
C VAL A 15 -0.15 -58.02 -29.80
N VAL A 16 -1.21 -58.58 -29.24
CA VAL A 16 -2.32 -57.90 -28.56
C VAL A 16 -1.78 -57.16 -27.34
N PHE A 17 -1.90 -55.82 -27.28
CA PHE A 17 -1.65 -55.08 -26.05
C PHE A 17 -2.96 -54.95 -25.26
N LEU A 18 -3.12 -55.87 -24.31
CA LEU A 18 -4.03 -55.77 -23.19
C LEU A 18 -3.49 -54.69 -22.25
N VAL A 19 -4.04 -53.47 -22.28
CA VAL A 19 -3.68 -52.44 -21.29
C VAL A 19 -4.41 -52.76 -20.00
N PHE A 20 -3.67 -53.32 -19.05
CA PHE A 20 -4.05 -53.37 -17.64
C PHE A 20 -4.21 -51.93 -17.12
N VAL A 21 -5.44 -51.52 -16.81
CA VAL A 21 -5.69 -50.45 -15.85
C VAL A 21 -5.36 -51.02 -14.48
N LEU A 22 -4.08 -50.92 -14.09
CA LEU A 22 -3.66 -51.12 -12.71
C LEU A 22 -4.14 -49.90 -11.92
N SER A 23 -5.26 -50.08 -11.22
CA SER A 23 -5.70 -49.22 -10.13
C SER A 23 -4.62 -49.26 -9.05
N TYR A 24 -3.65 -48.35 -9.14
CA TYR A 24 -2.75 -48.05 -8.04
C TYR A 24 -3.59 -47.33 -6.99
N ALA A 25 -4.27 -48.10 -6.14
CA ALA A 25 -4.68 -47.67 -4.82
C ALA A 25 -3.41 -47.59 -3.94
N GLY A 26 -2.45 -46.76 -4.35
CA GLY A 26 -1.53 -46.17 -3.41
C GLY A 26 -2.38 -45.22 -2.59
N GLY A 27 -2.48 -45.45 -1.28
CA GLY A 27 -3.05 -44.46 -0.38
C GLY A 27 -2.29 -43.16 -0.61
N ALA A 28 -2.91 -42.25 -1.37
CA ALA A 28 -2.49 -40.88 -1.37
C ALA A 28 -2.71 -40.43 0.07
N HIS A 29 -1.63 -40.36 0.85
CA HIS A 29 -1.58 -39.39 1.91
C HIS A 29 -1.87 -38.07 1.20
N ALA A 30 -3.12 -37.62 1.24
CA ALA A 30 -3.48 -36.29 0.84
C ALA A 30 -2.49 -35.38 1.57
N MET A 31 -1.66 -34.66 0.82
CA MET A 31 -0.77 -33.70 1.45
C MET A 31 -1.66 -32.80 2.30
N ALA A 32 -1.33 -32.67 3.58
CA ALA A 32 -2.10 -31.90 4.56
C ALA A 32 -2.17 -30.39 4.26
N TRP A 33 -1.55 -29.97 3.15
CA TRP A 33 -1.32 -28.58 2.77
C TRP A 33 -1.55 -28.35 1.28
N ARG A 34 -2.35 -27.31 0.97
CA ARG A 34 -2.69 -26.86 -0.38
C ARG A 34 -1.99 -25.54 -0.69
N ILE A 35 -1.36 -25.46 -1.86
CA ILE A 35 -0.85 -24.18 -2.38
C ILE A 35 -2.01 -23.39 -2.96
N VAL A 36 -2.39 -22.30 -2.31
CA VAL A 36 -3.42 -21.36 -2.79
C VAL A 36 -2.85 -20.45 -3.87
N SER A 37 -1.67 -19.88 -3.62
CA SER A 37 -0.97 -18.98 -4.54
C SER A 37 0.53 -18.98 -4.25
N CYS A 38 1.35 -18.84 -5.29
CA CYS A 38 2.77 -18.55 -5.15
C CYS A 38 3.23 -17.62 -6.27
N GLN A 39 3.84 -16.49 -5.92
CA GLN A 39 4.14 -15.41 -6.87
C GLN A 39 5.44 -14.69 -6.53
N TRP A 40 6.18 -14.31 -7.55
CA TRP A 40 7.24 -13.30 -7.43
C TRP A 40 6.68 -11.93 -7.75
N ARG A 41 6.88 -10.99 -6.83
CA ARG A 41 6.57 -9.57 -6.99
C ARG A 41 7.87 -8.80 -7.23
N PRO A 42 8.18 -8.37 -8.46
CA PRO A 42 9.34 -7.53 -8.72
C PRO A 42 9.15 -6.10 -8.19
N ASP A 43 10.28 -5.44 -7.89
CA ASP A 43 10.32 -3.99 -7.70
C ASP A 43 10.21 -3.31 -9.08
N ALA A 44 8.98 -3.09 -9.52
CA ALA A 44 8.68 -2.80 -10.93
C ALA A 44 8.58 -1.30 -11.25
N ASN A 45 8.35 -0.43 -10.27
CA ASN A 45 8.16 1.00 -10.56
C ASN A 45 9.39 1.58 -11.31
N PRO A 46 9.19 2.26 -12.46
CA PRO A 46 10.29 2.86 -13.22
C PRO A 46 11.15 3.81 -12.39
N TRP A 47 10.54 4.60 -11.48
CA TRP A 47 11.26 5.53 -10.62
C TRP A 47 12.18 4.81 -9.63
N ALA A 48 11.90 3.55 -9.28
CA ALA A 48 12.78 2.73 -8.45
C ALA A 48 14.05 2.28 -9.19
N LYS A 49 14.02 2.28 -10.53
CA LYS A 49 15.14 1.89 -11.40
C LYS A 49 15.89 3.09 -11.98
N GLN A 50 15.29 4.27 -11.94
CA GLN A 50 15.95 5.50 -12.35
C GLN A 50 17.00 5.87 -11.30
N GLN A 51 18.26 5.57 -11.60
CA GLN A 51 19.41 6.13 -10.90
C GLN A 51 19.52 7.61 -11.26
N VAL A 52 18.99 8.51 -10.43
CA VAL A 52 19.01 9.96 -10.73
C VAL A 52 20.33 10.60 -10.30
N TRP A 53 21.43 10.14 -10.89
CA TRP A 53 22.77 10.71 -10.65
C TRP A 53 23.16 11.84 -11.61
N GLU A 54 22.31 12.16 -12.60
CA GLU A 54 22.39 13.40 -13.39
C GLU A 54 21.25 14.36 -13.03
N GLY A 55 21.03 14.59 -11.73
CA GLY A 55 20.00 15.54 -11.31
C GLY A 55 19.56 15.49 -9.85
N THR A 56 19.95 14.46 -9.08
CA THR A 56 19.55 14.23 -7.68
C THR A 56 18.03 14.22 -7.52
N PHE A 57 17.38 13.11 -7.20
CA PHE A 57 15.93 13.13 -6.87
C PHE A 57 15.66 12.58 -5.47
N TRP A 58 16.57 11.73 -4.99
CA TRP A 58 16.50 10.99 -3.75
C TRP A 58 17.58 11.48 -2.75
N THR A 59 17.48 12.72 -2.25
CA THR A 59 18.49 13.30 -1.32
C THR A 59 17.87 13.72 0.00
N GLU A 60 17.83 12.80 0.95
CA GLU A 60 17.56 13.08 2.37
C GLU A 60 17.80 11.76 3.10
N GLY A 61 18.55 11.84 4.18
CA GLY A 61 18.93 10.69 4.98
C GLY A 61 19.55 11.18 6.27
N TRP A 62 19.54 10.29 7.24
CA TRP A 62 19.68 10.65 8.64
C TRP A 62 21.13 10.89 9.10
N ALA A 63 22.12 10.29 8.45
CA ALA A 63 23.49 10.27 8.99
C ALA A 63 24.60 10.55 7.97
N HIS A 64 24.60 9.88 6.80
CA HIS A 64 25.71 9.95 5.86
C HIS A 64 25.26 9.90 4.41
N ASP A 65 26.01 10.58 3.54
CA ASP A 65 25.79 10.57 2.08
C ASP A 65 25.83 9.15 1.49
N GLU A 66 26.53 8.22 2.15
CA GLU A 66 26.64 6.81 1.75
C GLU A 66 25.31 6.04 1.81
N GLN A 67 24.32 6.50 2.60
CA GLN A 67 22.95 5.97 2.58
C GLN A 67 22.27 6.17 1.22
N PHE A 68 22.85 7.01 0.36
CA PHE A 68 22.36 7.31 -0.99
C PHE A 68 23.12 6.59 -2.10
N TYR A 69 24.19 5.83 -1.81
CA TYR A 69 25.07 5.27 -2.85
C TYR A 69 24.56 3.95 -3.45
N PRO A 70 24.15 3.91 -4.73
CA PRO A 70 23.54 2.73 -5.34
C PRO A 70 24.54 1.76 -5.96
N LYS A 71 25.87 1.90 -5.74
CA LYS A 71 26.85 1.01 -6.39
C LYS A 71 26.61 -0.47 -6.06
N TYR A 72 25.96 -0.76 -4.93
CA TYR A 72 25.79 -2.12 -4.41
C TYR A 72 24.33 -2.57 -4.27
N MET A 73 23.34 -1.69 -4.41
CA MET A 73 21.94 -2.03 -4.13
C MET A 73 21.03 -1.89 -5.36
N LYS A 74 20.27 -2.96 -5.66
CA LYS A 74 19.50 -3.11 -6.90
C LYS A 74 18.04 -3.48 -6.58
N PRO A 75 17.05 -2.91 -7.29
CA PRO A 75 15.68 -3.40 -7.25
C PRO A 75 15.64 -4.92 -7.46
N ALA A 76 14.92 -5.61 -6.59
CA ALA A 76 14.85 -7.06 -6.53
C ALA A 76 13.38 -7.50 -6.60
N GLY A 77 12.83 -7.86 -5.46
CA GLY A 77 11.43 -8.24 -5.33
C GLY A 77 11.19 -9.06 -4.07
N SER A 78 9.96 -9.53 -3.93
CA SER A 78 9.52 -10.40 -2.85
C SER A 78 8.83 -11.64 -3.40
N ILE A 79 8.99 -12.76 -2.70
CA ILE A 79 8.22 -13.98 -2.93
C ILE A 79 7.03 -13.97 -1.99
N HIS A 80 5.85 -14.29 -2.52
CA HIS A 80 4.59 -14.35 -1.79
C HIS A 80 3.98 -15.75 -1.98
N ILE A 81 3.80 -16.49 -0.91
CA ILE A 81 3.26 -17.85 -0.90
C ILE A 81 2.12 -17.89 0.11
N ILE A 82 0.94 -18.33 -0.32
CA ILE A 82 -0.19 -18.60 0.56
C ILE A 82 -0.48 -20.09 0.53
N LEU A 83 -0.47 -20.71 1.70
CA LEU A 83 -0.80 -22.12 1.89
C LEU A 83 -2.02 -22.24 2.80
N GLU A 84 -2.81 -23.28 2.58
CA GLU A 84 -3.96 -23.65 3.42
C GLU A 84 -3.67 -24.98 4.11
N ASN A 85 -4.08 -25.11 5.38
CA ASN A 85 -4.08 -26.38 6.10
C ASN A 85 -5.39 -27.12 5.81
N ASP A 86 -5.35 -28.06 4.89
CA ASP A 86 -6.44 -28.95 4.46
C ASP A 86 -6.48 -30.27 5.24
N SER A 87 -5.70 -30.39 6.32
CA SER A 87 -5.84 -31.47 7.29
C SER A 87 -7.05 -31.27 8.20
N ALA A 88 -7.45 -32.34 8.91
CA ALA A 88 -8.57 -32.31 9.86
C ALA A 88 -8.22 -31.72 11.24
N ARG A 89 -6.99 -31.24 11.46
CA ARG A 89 -6.51 -30.73 12.76
C ARG A 89 -5.64 -29.49 12.59
N SER A 90 -5.32 -28.81 13.70
CA SER A 90 -4.27 -27.79 13.68
C SER A 90 -2.92 -28.43 13.35
N GLU A 91 -2.14 -27.79 12.49
CA GLU A 91 -0.81 -28.23 12.08
C GLU A 91 0.18 -27.07 12.18
N ASN A 92 1.43 -27.39 12.52
CA ASN A 92 2.52 -26.45 12.45
C ASN A 92 3.14 -26.48 11.04
N ILE A 93 3.54 -25.32 10.56
CA ILE A 93 4.33 -25.18 9.34
C ILE A 93 5.54 -24.29 9.60
N THR A 94 6.71 -24.71 9.10
CA THR A 94 7.97 -23.99 9.27
C THR A 94 8.71 -23.86 7.94
N LEU A 95 9.10 -22.65 7.53
CA LEU A 95 9.99 -22.42 6.40
C LEU A 95 11.43 -22.84 6.77
N LYS A 96 11.91 -23.94 6.20
CA LYS A 96 13.22 -24.51 6.54
C LYS A 96 14.34 -23.91 5.71
N SER A 97 14.12 -23.81 4.40
CA SER A 97 15.17 -23.45 3.45
C SER A 97 14.62 -22.79 2.20
N LEU A 98 15.52 -22.09 1.51
CA LEU A 98 15.32 -21.56 0.17
C LEU A 98 16.40 -22.15 -0.74
N ASN A 99 15.99 -22.82 -1.82
CA ASN A 99 16.88 -23.55 -2.74
C ASN A 99 17.81 -24.55 -2.03
N GLY A 100 17.34 -25.17 -0.95
CA GLY A 100 18.11 -26.13 -0.15
C GLY A 100 19.02 -25.50 0.92
N THR A 101 19.23 -24.17 0.91
CA THR A 101 20.03 -23.49 1.94
C THR A 101 19.12 -23.08 3.12
N PRO A 102 19.47 -23.40 4.38
CA PRO A 102 18.67 -23.06 5.54
C PRO A 102 18.31 -21.56 5.61
N ILE A 103 17.07 -21.25 6.00
CA ILE A 103 16.59 -19.87 6.06
C ILE A 103 17.43 -19.02 7.03
N SER A 104 17.89 -19.63 8.12
CA SER A 104 18.78 -19.03 9.13
C SER A 104 20.12 -18.59 8.56
N ASP A 105 20.58 -19.22 7.48
CA ASP A 105 21.87 -18.91 6.84
C ASP A 105 21.73 -17.81 5.78
N LEU A 106 20.52 -17.64 5.25
CA LEU A 106 20.19 -16.67 4.21
C LEU A 106 19.66 -15.34 4.76
N ALA A 107 19.13 -15.32 5.98
CA ALA A 107 18.52 -14.14 6.57
C ALA A 107 19.54 -13.10 7.05
N THR A 108 19.21 -11.82 6.83
CA THR A 108 19.90 -10.67 7.41
C THR A 108 19.64 -10.59 8.92
N ASN A 109 20.68 -10.20 9.66
CA ASN A 109 20.62 -9.84 11.07
C ASN A 109 21.64 -8.69 11.34
N PRO A 110 21.66 -8.09 12.55
CA PRO A 110 22.56 -6.98 12.85
C PRO A 110 24.05 -7.22 12.58
N ARG A 111 24.49 -8.49 12.56
CA ARG A 111 25.89 -8.88 12.36
C ARG A 111 26.20 -9.46 10.99
N ARG A 112 25.18 -9.75 10.16
CA ARG A 112 25.35 -10.37 8.85
C ARG A 112 24.29 -9.92 7.85
N SER A 113 24.74 -9.46 6.69
CA SER A 113 23.90 -9.24 5.53
C SER A 113 23.66 -10.55 4.77
N GLY A 114 22.41 -10.98 4.70
CA GLY A 114 22.00 -12.18 3.97
C GLY A 114 21.36 -11.88 2.62
N GLU A 115 21.13 -12.92 1.81
CA GLU A 115 20.39 -12.84 0.56
C GLU A 115 18.91 -12.49 0.75
N ILE A 116 18.38 -12.80 1.94
CA ILE A 116 17.03 -12.49 2.38
C ILE A 116 17.12 -11.33 3.37
N VAL A 117 16.50 -10.20 3.02
CA VAL A 117 16.46 -9.02 3.89
C VAL A 117 15.59 -9.31 5.12
N TRP A 118 14.41 -9.88 4.90
CA TRP A 118 13.54 -10.41 5.94
C TRP A 118 12.58 -11.44 5.35
N PHE A 119 11.99 -12.26 6.20
CA PHE A 119 10.94 -13.19 5.85
C PHE A 119 9.93 -13.30 7.01
N LYS A 120 8.70 -13.68 6.66
CA LYS A 120 7.64 -13.98 7.63
C LYS A 120 6.85 -15.20 7.15
N VAL A 121 6.46 -16.05 8.09
CA VAL A 121 5.51 -17.14 7.95
C VAL A 121 4.47 -16.91 9.04
N GLU A 122 3.33 -16.34 8.67
CA GLU A 122 2.34 -15.88 9.64
C GLU A 122 0.97 -16.45 9.31
N SER A 123 0.39 -17.15 10.28
CA SER A 123 -1.05 -17.34 10.29
C SER A 123 -1.66 -16.10 10.94
N PRO A 124 -2.73 -15.52 10.40
CA PRO A 124 -3.36 -14.33 11.00
C PRO A 124 -4.00 -14.55 12.39
N SER A 125 -3.75 -15.70 13.03
CA SER A 125 -4.08 -16.05 14.42
C SER A 125 -5.49 -15.62 14.83
N LEU A 126 -6.47 -16.48 14.53
CA LEU A 126 -7.84 -16.40 15.06
C LEU A 126 -7.95 -16.89 16.52
N GLY A 127 -6.83 -16.93 17.24
CA GLY A 127 -6.83 -17.17 18.68
C GLY A 127 -7.33 -15.93 19.42
N PRO A 128 -7.95 -16.08 20.61
CA PRO A 128 -8.31 -14.92 21.43
C PRO A 128 -7.06 -14.08 21.74
N PRO A 129 -7.21 -12.75 21.94
CA PRO A 129 -6.09 -11.89 22.30
C PRO A 129 -5.35 -12.45 23.52
N ASP A 130 -4.02 -12.54 23.45
CA ASP A 130 -3.19 -12.86 24.60
C ASP A 130 -2.83 -11.56 25.31
N THR A 131 -3.75 -11.08 26.16
CA THR A 131 -3.54 -9.85 26.93
C THR A 131 -2.47 -9.99 28.01
N SER A 132 -1.92 -11.19 28.22
CA SER A 132 -0.81 -11.45 29.14
C SER A 132 0.56 -11.41 28.45
N ALA A 133 0.59 -11.35 27.12
CA ALA A 133 1.83 -11.36 26.35
C ALA A 133 2.73 -10.15 26.69
N ASP A 134 4.00 -10.44 26.96
CA ASP A 134 5.08 -9.47 27.08
C ASP A 134 5.66 -9.18 25.69
N ARG A 135 6.04 -7.93 25.41
CA ARG A 135 6.71 -7.57 24.15
C ARG A 135 7.98 -8.39 23.90
N ASN A 136 8.66 -8.81 24.96
CA ASN A 136 9.87 -9.63 24.91
C ASN A 136 9.58 -11.14 24.89
N ASP A 137 8.33 -11.57 24.67
CA ASP A 137 8.01 -12.98 24.56
C ASP A 137 8.74 -13.61 23.34
N PRO A 138 9.57 -14.66 23.53
CA PRO A 138 10.31 -15.28 22.44
C PRO A 138 9.45 -15.82 21.29
N ARG A 139 8.14 -16.03 21.52
CA ARG A 139 7.19 -16.42 20.47
C ARG A 139 7.09 -15.36 19.37
N PHE A 140 7.35 -14.08 19.67
CA PHE A 140 7.27 -13.00 18.68
C PHE A 140 8.52 -12.87 17.82
N GLU A 141 9.65 -13.43 18.25
CA GLU A 141 10.89 -13.47 17.44
C GLU A 141 10.78 -14.49 16.30
N ARG A 142 9.99 -15.57 16.48
CA ARG A 142 9.83 -16.62 15.48
C ARG A 142 9.10 -16.10 14.26
N SER A 143 9.81 -16.12 13.14
CA SER A 143 9.31 -15.62 11.85
C SER A 143 9.23 -16.70 10.78
N ASP A 144 9.70 -17.90 11.11
CA ASP A 144 9.77 -19.06 10.24
C ASP A 144 8.59 -20.00 10.39
N SER A 145 7.81 -19.89 11.48
CA SER A 145 6.83 -20.88 11.87
C SER A 145 5.50 -20.29 12.29
N ALA A 146 4.43 -21.02 11.98
CA ALA A 146 3.07 -20.70 12.42
C ALA A 146 2.30 -21.98 12.75
N GLU A 147 1.45 -21.90 13.77
CA GLU A 147 0.39 -22.88 14.00
C GLU A 147 -0.84 -22.45 13.18
N VAL A 148 -1.39 -23.38 12.39
CA VAL A 148 -2.53 -23.11 11.51
C VAL A 148 -3.63 -24.11 11.81
N ARG A 149 -4.81 -23.62 12.18
CA ARG A 149 -6.00 -24.46 12.37
C ARG A 149 -6.40 -25.18 11.07
N SER A 150 -7.18 -26.25 11.18
CA SER A 150 -7.84 -26.88 10.02
C SER A 150 -8.66 -25.84 9.24
N GLY A 151 -8.49 -25.83 7.91
CA GLY A 151 -9.06 -24.83 6.98
C GLY A 151 -8.47 -23.42 7.12
N GLY A 152 -7.46 -23.23 7.95
CA GLY A 152 -6.76 -21.94 8.10
C GLY A 152 -5.67 -21.76 7.04
N TRP A 153 -5.16 -20.53 6.96
CA TRP A 153 -4.15 -20.14 5.98
C TRP A 153 -2.90 -19.58 6.65
N VAL A 154 -1.80 -19.59 5.91
CA VAL A 154 -0.53 -18.94 6.26
C VAL A 154 -0.09 -18.04 5.11
N ASP A 155 0.34 -16.83 5.44
CA ASP A 155 1.02 -15.90 4.53
C ASP A 155 2.53 -16.03 4.75
N CYS A 156 3.23 -16.51 3.72
CA CYS A 156 4.67 -16.54 3.67
C CYS A 156 5.17 -15.48 2.69
N CYS A 157 5.89 -14.48 3.21
CA CYS A 157 6.52 -13.44 2.41
C CYS A 157 8.02 -13.42 2.67
N ILE A 158 8.81 -13.42 1.59
CA ILE A 158 10.28 -13.42 1.64
C ILE A 158 10.78 -12.24 0.81
N ARG A 159 11.42 -11.27 1.46
CA ARG A 159 12.03 -10.11 0.80
C ARG A 159 13.46 -10.42 0.41
N LEU A 160 13.74 -10.36 -0.89
CA LEU A 160 15.05 -10.69 -1.44
C LEU A 160 15.91 -9.44 -1.61
N ARG A 161 17.22 -9.60 -1.39
CA ARG A 161 18.21 -8.55 -1.65
C ARG A 161 18.55 -8.41 -3.13
N CYS A 162 18.45 -9.51 -3.87
CA CYS A 162 18.79 -9.60 -5.30
C CYS A 162 17.74 -10.43 -6.06
N VAL A 163 17.60 -10.19 -7.37
CA VAL A 163 16.78 -11.02 -8.24
C VAL A 163 17.40 -12.42 -8.37
N PRO A 164 16.67 -13.51 -8.07
CA PRO A 164 17.20 -14.87 -8.21
C PRO A 164 17.46 -15.25 -9.67
N LYS A 165 18.46 -16.11 -9.89
CA LYS A 165 18.76 -16.70 -11.20
C LYS A 165 17.86 -17.92 -11.44
N GLY A 166 16.63 -17.68 -11.89
CA GLY A 166 15.65 -18.74 -12.20
C GLY A 166 14.66 -18.98 -11.08
N LYS A 167 13.94 -20.12 -11.12
CA LYS A 167 12.91 -20.45 -10.11
C LYS A 167 13.51 -20.56 -8.71
N VAL A 168 12.72 -20.22 -7.71
CA VAL A 168 13.07 -20.39 -6.29
C VAL A 168 12.23 -21.52 -5.71
N ILE A 169 12.83 -22.36 -4.88
CA ILE A 169 12.16 -23.44 -4.16
C ILE A 169 12.15 -23.10 -2.68
N ALA A 170 10.98 -22.84 -2.11
CA ALA A 170 10.82 -22.70 -0.67
C ALA A 170 10.40 -24.06 -0.09
N THR A 171 11.18 -24.59 0.86
CA THR A 171 10.90 -25.88 1.49
C THR A 171 10.33 -25.67 2.88
N PHE A 172 9.14 -26.21 3.11
CA PHE A 172 8.44 -26.15 4.37
C PHE A 172 8.48 -27.51 5.08
N GLU A 173 8.67 -27.50 6.39
CA GLU A 173 8.37 -28.62 7.26
C GLU A 173 6.92 -28.49 7.73
N THR A 174 6.15 -29.54 7.51
CA THR A 174 4.72 -29.66 7.85
C THR A 174 4.57 -30.76 8.89
N GLY A 175 3.57 -30.64 9.78
CA GLY A 175 3.45 -31.53 10.94
C GLY A 175 3.53 -33.03 10.60
N GLY A 176 4.23 -33.78 11.47
CA GLY A 176 4.63 -35.16 11.20
C GLY A 176 5.92 -35.34 10.40
N SER A 177 6.81 -34.32 10.37
CA SER A 177 8.11 -34.29 9.65
C SER A 177 8.03 -34.34 8.11
N GLY A 178 6.85 -34.07 7.55
CA GLY A 178 6.66 -34.03 6.10
C GLY A 178 7.30 -32.78 5.50
N LEU A 179 8.10 -32.94 4.44
CA LEU A 179 8.63 -31.81 3.69
C LEU A 179 7.72 -31.48 2.50
N MET A 180 7.48 -30.19 2.29
CA MET A 180 6.71 -29.66 1.18
C MET A 180 7.53 -28.61 0.44
N ASP A 181 7.79 -28.86 -0.85
CA ASP A 181 8.48 -27.91 -1.72
C ASP A 181 7.46 -27.06 -2.50
N VAL A 182 7.65 -25.74 -2.45
CA VAL A 182 6.88 -24.77 -3.23
C VAL A 182 7.81 -24.12 -4.24
N ALA A 183 7.60 -24.41 -5.52
CA ALA A 183 8.36 -23.81 -6.61
C ALA A 183 7.72 -22.48 -7.06
N VAL A 184 8.45 -21.38 -6.88
CA VAL A 184 8.02 -20.03 -7.26
C VAL A 184 8.73 -19.60 -8.54
N PRO A 185 8.00 -19.37 -9.65
CA PRO A 185 8.59 -18.83 -10.86
C PRO A 185 8.97 -17.36 -10.67
N ILE A 186 10.20 -16.99 -11.07
CA ILE A 186 10.67 -15.60 -11.10
C ILE A 186 10.28 -14.97 -12.43
N VAL A 187 8.96 -14.80 -12.60
CA VAL A 187 8.35 -14.15 -13.76
C VAL A 187 7.37 -13.10 -13.24
N ALA A 188 7.48 -11.87 -13.76
CA ALA A 188 6.58 -10.79 -13.36
C ALA A 188 5.12 -11.17 -13.68
N PRO A 189 4.18 -10.99 -12.75
CA PRO A 189 2.78 -11.33 -12.99
C PRO A 189 2.20 -10.41 -14.07
N ARG A 190 1.34 -10.97 -14.92
CA ARG A 190 0.60 -10.17 -15.91
C ARG A 190 -0.42 -9.25 -15.25
N VAL A 191 -1.09 -9.73 -14.22
CA VAL A 191 -2.15 -9.03 -13.48
C VAL A 191 -1.79 -9.03 -12.01
N ARG A 192 -2.07 -7.93 -11.31
CA ARG A 192 -1.98 -7.88 -9.85
C ARG A 192 -3.24 -7.31 -9.23
N ILE A 193 -3.45 -7.60 -7.95
CA ILE A 193 -4.41 -6.86 -7.13
C ILE A 193 -3.75 -5.52 -6.78
N GLU A 194 -4.30 -4.42 -7.29
CA GLU A 194 -3.78 -3.05 -7.14
C GLU A 194 -4.24 -2.41 -5.83
N THR A 195 -5.48 -2.64 -5.43
CA THR A 195 -6.07 -2.04 -4.24
C THR A 195 -7.18 -2.95 -3.73
N ILE A 196 -7.21 -3.15 -2.42
CA ILE A 196 -8.34 -3.74 -1.70
C ILE A 196 -8.86 -2.67 -0.76
N ALA A 197 -10.14 -2.34 -0.86
CA ALA A 197 -10.77 -1.34 -0.01
C ALA A 197 -12.17 -1.76 0.41
N PHE A 198 -12.69 -1.12 1.45
CA PHE A 198 -13.95 -1.45 2.08
C PHE A 198 -14.85 -0.22 2.15
N SER A 199 -16.16 -0.44 2.09
CA SER A 199 -17.12 0.58 2.52
C SER A 199 -16.97 0.87 4.01
N THR A 200 -17.49 2.02 4.46
CA THR A 200 -17.50 2.39 5.89
C THR A 200 -18.26 1.40 6.77
N GLY A 201 -19.27 0.71 6.22
CA GLY A 201 -19.99 -0.34 6.94
C GLY A 201 -19.29 -1.70 6.95
N ILE A 202 -18.16 -1.86 6.23
CA ILE A 202 -17.51 -3.15 5.93
C ILE A 202 -18.51 -4.18 5.36
N ASP A 203 -19.54 -3.68 4.68
CA ASP A 203 -20.60 -4.45 4.02
C ASP A 203 -20.36 -4.60 2.51
N ARG A 204 -19.25 -4.03 2.02
CA ARG A 204 -18.84 -4.10 0.63
C ARG A 204 -17.33 -4.06 0.49
N LEU A 205 -16.83 -4.92 -0.39
CA LEU A 205 -15.42 -5.05 -0.75
C LEU A 205 -15.19 -4.57 -2.19
N TYR A 206 -14.16 -3.77 -2.39
CA TYR A 206 -13.70 -3.28 -3.69
C TYR A 206 -12.31 -3.87 -3.98
N VAL A 207 -12.22 -4.75 -4.97
CA VAL A 207 -10.97 -5.38 -5.42
C VAL A 207 -10.61 -4.85 -6.80
N TYR A 208 -9.59 -4.02 -6.88
CA TYR A 208 -9.07 -3.51 -8.15
C TYR A 208 -7.97 -4.42 -8.67
N LEU A 209 -8.15 -4.91 -9.89
CA LEU A 209 -7.14 -5.63 -10.64
C LEU A 209 -6.48 -4.67 -11.64
N ARG A 210 -5.17 -4.77 -11.79
CA ARG A 210 -4.41 -4.01 -12.77
C ARG A 210 -3.65 -4.94 -13.70
N SER A 211 -3.82 -4.71 -15.00
CA SER A 211 -2.94 -5.28 -16.02
C SER A 211 -1.60 -4.55 -16.04
N LEU A 212 -0.51 -5.31 -15.94
CA LEU A 212 0.86 -4.81 -16.00
C LEU A 212 1.47 -4.91 -17.41
N ASP A 213 0.86 -5.69 -18.31
CA ASP A 213 1.29 -5.84 -19.71
C ASP A 213 0.44 -5.01 -20.69
N GLY A 214 -0.49 -4.20 -20.18
CA GLY A 214 -1.40 -3.36 -20.97
C GLY A 214 -2.54 -4.12 -21.65
N LYS A 215 -2.60 -5.46 -21.56
CA LYS A 215 -3.69 -6.24 -22.15
C LYS A 215 -4.89 -6.28 -21.19
N PRO A 216 -6.14 -6.19 -21.68
CA PRO A 216 -7.33 -6.19 -20.82
C PRO A 216 -7.41 -7.39 -19.87
N VAL A 217 -7.87 -7.14 -18.64
CA VAL A 217 -8.19 -8.18 -17.67
C VAL A 217 -9.63 -8.66 -17.92
N GLY A 218 -9.82 -9.96 -18.13
CA GLY A 218 -11.16 -10.56 -18.26
C GLY A 218 -11.86 -10.73 -16.91
N LYS A 219 -13.17 -10.95 -16.92
CA LYS A 219 -13.93 -11.24 -15.68
C LYS A 219 -13.39 -12.51 -15.01
N CYS A 220 -13.05 -12.42 -13.74
CA CYS A 220 -12.45 -13.50 -12.97
C CYS A 220 -13.49 -14.20 -12.07
N LYS A 221 -13.13 -15.34 -11.49
CA LYS A 221 -13.87 -15.88 -10.33
C LYS A 221 -13.22 -15.35 -9.07
N VAL A 222 -14.03 -14.89 -8.11
CA VAL A 222 -13.54 -14.45 -6.81
C VAL A 222 -13.96 -15.47 -5.76
N LEU A 223 -13.02 -15.86 -4.91
CA LEU A 223 -13.30 -16.64 -3.71
C LEU A 223 -12.89 -15.82 -2.49
N ILE A 224 -13.69 -15.95 -1.44
CA ILE A 224 -13.43 -15.39 -0.12
C ILE A 224 -13.42 -16.57 0.83
N ASP A 225 -12.31 -16.76 1.56
CA ASP A 225 -12.15 -17.85 2.53
C ASP A 225 -12.48 -19.22 1.92
N GLY A 226 -12.06 -19.45 0.67
CA GLY A 226 -12.34 -20.67 -0.09
C GLY A 226 -13.74 -20.77 -0.71
N HIS A 227 -14.63 -19.81 -0.46
CA HIS A 227 -16.01 -19.81 -0.98
C HIS A 227 -16.17 -18.87 -2.17
N HIS A 228 -16.77 -19.36 -3.26
CA HIS A 228 -17.07 -18.53 -4.42
C HIS A 228 -18.09 -17.44 -4.09
N VAL A 229 -17.78 -16.19 -4.47
CA VAL A 229 -18.66 -15.03 -4.28
C VAL A 229 -19.03 -14.39 -5.61
N SER A 230 -20.21 -13.79 -5.66
CA SER A 230 -20.62 -12.97 -6.81
C SER A 230 -19.95 -11.61 -6.75
N ALA A 231 -19.44 -11.14 -7.88
CA ALA A 231 -18.85 -9.81 -8.00
C ALA A 231 -19.49 -9.04 -9.17
N ARG A 232 -19.79 -7.77 -8.93
CA ARG A 232 -20.13 -6.81 -9.98
C ARG A 232 -18.82 -6.28 -10.57
N TRP A 233 -18.64 -6.48 -11.87
CA TRP A 233 -17.42 -6.12 -12.58
C TRP A 233 -17.58 -4.81 -13.33
N THR A 234 -16.68 -3.85 -13.08
CA THR A 234 -16.65 -2.55 -13.78
C THR A 234 -15.30 -2.33 -14.43
N LEU A 235 -15.30 -2.05 -15.73
CA LEU A 235 -14.07 -1.71 -16.47
C LEU A 235 -13.63 -0.29 -16.09
N GLY A 236 -12.34 -0.09 -15.84
CA GLY A 236 -11.77 1.26 -15.73
C GLY A 236 -11.67 1.95 -17.09
N PRO A 237 -11.12 3.17 -17.14
CA PRO A 237 -10.80 3.85 -18.39
C PRO A 237 -9.95 2.98 -19.31
N MET A 238 -10.18 3.01 -20.62
CA MET A 238 -9.61 2.06 -21.58
C MET A 238 -8.08 1.86 -21.46
N VAL A 239 -7.35 2.95 -21.25
CA VAL A 239 -5.86 2.94 -21.17
C VAL A 239 -5.31 2.52 -19.81
N SER A 240 -6.17 2.38 -18.81
CA SER A 240 -5.78 2.18 -17.41
C SER A 240 -5.37 0.74 -17.08
N GLY A 241 -5.89 -0.23 -17.85
CA GLY A 241 -5.75 -1.65 -17.53
C GLY A 241 -6.44 -2.07 -16.22
N LEU A 242 -7.32 -1.23 -15.65
CA LEU A 242 -8.03 -1.50 -14.41
C LEU A 242 -9.33 -2.27 -14.64
N LEU A 243 -9.62 -3.18 -13.73
CA LEU A 243 -10.89 -3.89 -13.60
C LEU A 243 -11.27 -3.95 -12.13
N LEU A 244 -12.44 -3.42 -11.78
CA LEU A 244 -12.98 -3.47 -10.42
C LEU A 244 -13.92 -4.67 -10.27
N ALA A 245 -13.72 -5.46 -9.21
CA ALA A 245 -14.72 -6.36 -8.63
C ALA A 245 -15.31 -5.71 -7.38
N GLU A 246 -16.62 -5.46 -7.40
CA GLU A 246 -17.38 -4.99 -6.24
C GLU A 246 -18.23 -6.13 -5.68
N ILE A 247 -18.08 -6.44 -4.39
CA ILE A 247 -18.66 -7.62 -3.74
C ILE A 247 -19.43 -7.16 -2.51
N ASP A 248 -20.72 -7.53 -2.42
CA ASP A 248 -21.52 -7.29 -1.24
C ASP A 248 -21.20 -8.36 -0.16
N LEU A 249 -21.00 -7.91 1.07
CA LEU A 249 -20.73 -8.75 2.24
C LEU A 249 -21.99 -8.81 3.10
N LYS A 250 -22.58 -10.00 3.22
CA LYS A 250 -23.81 -10.23 4.00
C LYS A 250 -23.61 -11.44 4.92
N PRO A 251 -23.40 -11.24 6.23
CA PRO A 251 -23.32 -9.95 6.94
C PRO A 251 -22.04 -9.15 6.59
N ALA A 252 -22.01 -7.89 7.02
CA ALA A 252 -20.78 -7.10 7.03
C ALA A 252 -19.69 -7.81 7.84
N TRP A 253 -18.42 -7.61 7.47
CA TRP A 253 -17.31 -8.16 8.25
C TRP A 253 -17.04 -7.34 9.50
N GLU A 254 -16.44 -7.99 10.49
CA GLU A 254 -16.02 -7.36 11.72
C GLU A 254 -14.74 -6.55 11.51
N LEU A 255 -14.62 -5.41 12.19
CA LEU A 255 -13.39 -4.63 12.17
C LEU A 255 -12.22 -5.48 12.69
N GLY A 256 -11.14 -5.59 11.91
CA GLY A 256 -9.95 -6.34 12.26
C GLY A 256 -10.00 -7.85 11.94
N SER A 257 -11.12 -8.37 11.40
CA SER A 257 -11.16 -9.78 10.96
C SER A 257 -10.24 -10.02 9.76
N PHE A 258 -9.63 -11.20 9.68
CA PHE A 258 -8.78 -11.57 8.55
C PHE A 258 -9.53 -12.44 7.55
N HIS A 259 -9.36 -12.14 6.27
CA HIS A 259 -9.98 -12.87 5.18
C HIS A 259 -8.99 -13.13 4.06
N LEU A 260 -9.09 -14.31 3.45
CA LEU A 260 -8.36 -14.68 2.25
C LEU A 260 -9.19 -14.32 1.02
N ILE A 261 -8.67 -13.44 0.17
CA ILE A 261 -9.26 -13.09 -1.12
C ILE A 261 -8.47 -13.79 -2.21
N GLU A 262 -9.14 -14.63 -3.00
CA GLU A 262 -8.59 -15.29 -4.17
C GLU A 262 -9.27 -14.79 -5.45
N VAL A 263 -8.50 -14.56 -6.50
CA VAL A 263 -8.98 -14.15 -7.82
C VAL A 263 -8.40 -15.11 -8.85
N ALA A 264 -9.23 -16.02 -9.35
CA ALA A 264 -8.85 -16.98 -10.39
C ALA A 264 -8.96 -16.31 -11.78
N LEU A 265 -7.83 -16.17 -12.45
CA LEU A 265 -7.70 -15.46 -13.72
C LEU A 265 -8.17 -16.32 -14.91
N GLN A 266 -8.74 -15.67 -15.93
CA GLN A 266 -9.00 -16.31 -17.22
C GLN A 266 -7.66 -16.67 -17.89
N GLY A 267 -7.45 -17.96 -18.19
CA GLY A 267 -6.18 -18.47 -18.73
C GLY A 267 -5.27 -19.15 -17.70
N GLY A 268 -5.70 -19.26 -16.44
CA GLY A 268 -4.99 -19.96 -15.38
C GLY A 268 -4.25 -19.03 -14.42
N GLY A 269 -3.91 -19.56 -13.25
CA GLY A 269 -3.31 -18.82 -12.15
C GLY A 269 -4.32 -18.18 -11.22
N THR A 270 -3.92 -18.02 -9.97
CA THR A 270 -4.69 -17.42 -8.89
C THR A 270 -3.88 -16.28 -8.30
N LEU A 271 -4.48 -15.11 -8.18
CA LEU A 271 -3.98 -14.05 -7.30
C LEU A 271 -4.61 -14.28 -5.93
N ALA A 272 -3.83 -14.23 -4.86
CA ALA A 272 -4.39 -14.34 -3.52
C ALA A 272 -3.72 -13.38 -2.55
N ARG A 273 -4.52 -12.84 -1.63
CA ARG A 273 -4.08 -11.94 -0.57
C ARG A 273 -4.89 -12.21 0.70
N ILE A 274 -4.18 -12.33 1.81
CA ILE A 274 -4.80 -12.21 3.13
C ILE A 274 -4.86 -10.72 3.46
N ILE A 275 -6.03 -10.24 3.88
CA ILE A 275 -6.24 -8.85 4.26
C ILE A 275 -6.94 -8.79 5.61
N ARG A 276 -6.62 -7.76 6.40
CA ARG A 276 -7.36 -7.40 7.60
C ARG A 276 -8.48 -6.41 7.24
N ALA A 277 -9.70 -6.74 7.62
CA ALA A 277 -10.88 -5.91 7.39
C ALA A 277 -10.76 -4.59 8.18
N TRP A 278 -11.06 -3.49 7.51
CA TRP A 278 -11.11 -2.16 8.10
C TRP A 278 -12.20 -1.33 7.43
N ASP A 279 -12.60 -0.22 8.04
CA ASP A 279 -13.80 0.53 7.62
C ASP A 279 -13.50 1.69 6.66
N GLY A 280 -12.35 1.66 5.99
CA GLY A 280 -12.00 2.68 5.01
C GLY A 280 -11.95 4.10 5.58
N TYR A 281 -11.76 4.27 6.90
CA TYR A 281 -11.71 5.59 7.52
C TYR A 281 -10.55 6.43 6.96
N PHE A 282 -10.85 7.59 6.37
CA PHE A 282 -9.83 8.47 5.82
C PHE A 282 -9.24 9.38 6.91
N CYS A 283 -8.00 9.11 7.28
CA CYS A 283 -7.28 9.89 8.29
C CYS A 283 -6.89 11.28 7.74
N ILE A 284 -7.25 12.34 8.48
CA ILE A 284 -6.71 13.70 8.36
C ILE A 284 -6.00 13.99 9.69
N GLY A 285 -4.73 13.59 9.73
CA GLY A 285 -3.95 13.42 10.95
C GLY A 285 -3.10 14.64 11.34
N LEU A 286 -2.78 14.75 12.63
CA LEU A 286 -1.86 15.77 13.15
C LEU A 286 -0.87 15.17 14.15
N TYR A 287 0.41 15.47 14.01
CA TYR A 287 1.38 15.36 15.10
C TYR A 287 1.37 16.69 15.86
N GLY A 288 0.78 16.75 17.05
CA GLY A 288 0.54 18.03 17.72
C GLY A 288 0.41 17.95 19.24
N VAL A 289 0.38 19.12 19.87
CA VAL A 289 0.24 19.24 21.33
C VAL A 289 -1.17 18.82 21.79
N LEU A 290 -1.23 17.98 22.81
CA LEU A 290 -2.48 17.47 23.40
C LEU A 290 -2.96 18.36 24.55
N GLU A 291 -3.42 19.56 24.20
CA GLU A 291 -4.11 20.47 25.12
C GLU A 291 -5.57 20.67 24.67
N PRO A 292 -6.57 20.69 25.57
CA PRO A 292 -7.98 20.74 25.18
C PRO A 292 -8.33 21.86 24.19
N ALA A 293 -7.77 23.06 24.38
CA ALA A 293 -8.00 24.19 23.49
C ALA A 293 -7.36 24.00 22.10
N ARG A 294 -6.13 23.46 22.04
CA ARG A 294 -5.42 23.17 20.78
C ARG A 294 -6.12 22.05 20.01
N VAL A 295 -6.57 21.00 20.70
CA VAL A 295 -7.34 19.89 20.11
C VAL A 295 -8.68 20.38 19.56
N ALA A 296 -9.40 21.22 20.31
CA ALA A 296 -10.65 21.82 19.84
C ALA A 296 -10.44 22.68 18.58
N ASP A 297 -9.37 23.48 18.55
CA ASP A 297 -9.02 24.30 17.39
C ASP A 297 -8.61 23.46 16.17
N ALA A 298 -7.81 22.42 16.36
CA ALA A 298 -7.47 21.47 15.31
C ALA A 298 -8.72 20.78 14.74
N LYS A 299 -9.65 20.33 15.61
CA LYS A 299 -10.92 19.78 15.16
C LYS A 299 -11.73 20.79 14.32
N ALA A 300 -11.73 22.07 14.72
CA ALA A 300 -12.37 23.14 13.94
C ALA A 300 -11.69 23.38 12.57
N HIS A 301 -10.40 23.06 12.46
CA HIS A 301 -9.62 23.07 11.22
C HIS A 301 -9.67 21.73 10.45
N GLY A 302 -10.64 20.86 10.77
CA GLY A 302 -10.95 19.66 9.98
C GLY A 302 -10.03 18.48 10.24
N PHE A 303 -9.15 18.55 11.24
CA PHE A 303 -8.41 17.38 11.69
C PHE A 303 -9.35 16.39 12.38
N ASN A 304 -9.13 15.09 12.11
CA ASN A 304 -9.99 14.03 12.61
C ASN A 304 -9.23 12.91 13.35
N THR A 305 -7.89 12.98 13.34
CA THR A 305 -6.99 12.01 13.98
C THR A 305 -5.74 12.72 14.52
N TYR A 306 -5.17 12.22 15.62
CA TYR A 306 -3.83 12.60 16.09
C TYR A 306 -2.85 11.42 16.04
N PHE A 307 -1.59 11.69 15.74
CA PHE A 307 -0.49 10.76 15.99
C PHE A 307 0.12 11.11 17.36
N THR A 308 0.23 10.12 18.25
CA THR A 308 0.54 10.37 19.67
C THR A 308 1.54 9.35 20.21
N GLY A 309 2.24 9.70 21.29
CA GLY A 309 3.10 8.74 22.01
C GLY A 309 2.34 7.69 22.84
N GLY A 310 1.00 7.73 22.84
CA GLY A 310 0.16 6.87 23.67
C GLY A 310 -1.32 7.27 23.64
N VAL A 311 -2.14 6.55 24.39
CA VAL A 311 -3.59 6.82 24.51
C VAL A 311 -3.85 8.16 25.19
N SER A 312 -4.95 8.83 24.85
CA SER A 312 -5.25 10.18 25.37
C SER A 312 -6.73 10.40 25.71
N PRO A 313 -7.06 10.61 27.00
CA PRO A 313 -8.40 10.99 27.42
C PRO A 313 -8.90 12.31 26.78
N ILE A 314 -7.99 13.25 26.51
CA ILE A 314 -8.33 14.54 25.88
C ILE A 314 -8.92 14.29 24.48
N LEU A 315 -8.37 13.34 23.73
CA LEU A 315 -8.87 12.98 22.40
C LEU A 315 -10.18 12.20 22.47
N ASP A 316 -10.33 11.33 23.48
CA ASP A 316 -11.57 10.61 23.75
C ASP A 316 -12.74 11.55 24.08
N GLU A 317 -12.48 12.60 24.88
CA GLU A 317 -13.43 13.67 25.23
C GLU A 317 -13.74 14.56 24.02
N ALA A 318 -12.72 14.88 23.20
CA ALA A 318 -12.89 15.66 21.99
C ALA A 318 -13.57 14.88 20.86
N GLY A 319 -13.76 13.56 20.98
CA GLY A 319 -14.26 12.70 19.91
C GLY A 319 -13.35 12.72 18.69
N MET A 320 -12.05 12.57 18.92
CA MET A 320 -11.01 12.47 17.88
C MET A 320 -10.37 11.09 17.90
N ASN A 321 -9.98 10.59 16.73
CA ASN A 321 -9.22 9.35 16.65
C ASN A 321 -7.76 9.58 17.02
N TYR A 322 -7.05 8.50 17.34
CA TYR A 322 -5.61 8.56 17.53
C TYR A 322 -4.87 7.33 17.02
N VAL A 323 -3.60 7.56 16.69
CA VAL A 323 -2.62 6.55 16.30
C VAL A 323 -1.52 6.59 17.38
N PRO A 324 -1.63 5.77 18.44
CA PRO A 324 -0.64 5.75 19.50
C PRO A 324 0.57 4.92 19.07
N ALA A 325 1.76 5.43 19.38
CA ALA A 325 2.97 4.64 19.46
C ALA A 325 3.01 3.86 20.79
N HIS A 326 3.58 2.65 20.76
CA HIS A 326 3.91 1.78 21.91
C HIS A 326 2.75 1.25 22.80
N ASN A 327 1.71 2.02 23.13
CA ASN A 327 0.68 1.63 24.09
C ASN A 327 -0.43 0.78 23.45
N VAL A 328 -0.23 -0.54 23.42
CA VAL A 328 -1.14 -1.49 22.76
C VAL A 328 -2.20 -2.05 23.71
N GLY A 329 -3.45 -2.05 23.25
CA GLY A 329 -4.58 -2.65 23.96
C GLY A 329 -5.12 -1.79 25.09
N GLU A 330 -4.56 -0.60 25.27
CA GLU A 330 -5.03 0.41 26.23
C GLU A 330 -5.93 1.44 25.51
N GLY A 331 -6.76 2.14 26.29
CA GLY A 331 -7.61 3.20 25.77
C GLY A 331 -8.88 2.74 25.05
N ARG A 332 -9.60 3.71 24.48
CA ARG A 332 -10.85 3.46 23.75
C ARG A 332 -10.54 3.00 22.34
N LYS A 333 -11.08 1.85 21.93
CA LYS A 333 -10.99 1.38 20.55
C LYS A 333 -12.00 2.08 19.66
N ARG A 334 -11.60 2.38 18.43
CA ARG A 334 -12.52 2.93 17.44
C ARG A 334 -13.54 1.87 17.03
N THR A 335 -14.83 2.21 17.04
CA THR A 335 -15.91 1.30 16.62
C THR A 335 -17.01 2.07 15.86
N GLY A 336 -17.15 1.84 14.56
CA GLY A 336 -18.15 2.52 13.74
C GLY A 336 -18.09 4.05 13.86
N ASN A 337 -19.05 4.64 14.57
CA ASN A 337 -19.15 6.08 14.82
C ASN A 337 -18.43 6.58 16.08
N VAL A 338 -17.87 5.67 16.88
CA VAL A 338 -17.13 6.01 18.10
C VAL A 338 -15.65 6.17 17.77
N SER A 339 -15.13 7.37 18.01
CA SER A 339 -13.70 7.66 17.87
C SER A 339 -12.86 6.94 18.92
N GLY A 340 -11.61 6.62 18.58
CA GLY A 340 -10.64 5.99 19.47
C GLY A 340 -9.34 5.65 18.74
N THR A 341 -8.66 4.62 19.21
CA THR A 341 -7.48 4.05 18.53
C THR A 341 -7.87 3.60 17.12
N LEU A 342 -7.30 4.28 16.11
CA LEU A 342 -7.52 3.99 14.70
C LEU A 342 -6.52 2.93 14.19
N PHE A 343 -5.24 3.14 14.47
CA PHE A 343 -4.14 2.23 14.14
C PHE A 343 -3.16 2.19 15.30
N TYR A 344 -2.40 1.11 15.49
CA TYR A 344 -1.17 1.16 16.30
C TYR A 344 0.01 1.49 15.41
N GLN A 345 0.73 2.57 15.70
CA GLN A 345 2.03 2.79 15.09
C GLN A 345 3.00 1.75 15.64
N ASN A 346 3.66 1.03 14.75
CA ASN A 346 4.67 0.03 15.05
C ASN A 346 5.98 0.73 15.48
N LYS A 347 7.11 0.32 14.91
CA LYS A 347 8.37 1.06 15.03
C LYS A 347 8.30 2.33 14.20
N ASP A 348 8.76 3.42 14.79
CA ASP A 348 8.96 4.69 14.09
C ASP A 348 10.24 4.62 13.25
N GLU A 349 10.15 4.97 11.96
CA GLU A 349 11.27 5.14 11.03
C GLU A 349 12.36 4.05 11.12
N PRO A 350 12.01 2.75 11.01
CA PRO A 350 12.98 1.66 11.21
C PRO A 350 14.13 1.69 10.21
N ASP A 351 13.91 2.26 9.02
CA ASP A 351 14.90 2.46 7.96
C ASP A 351 15.97 3.51 8.32
N ALA A 352 15.59 4.57 9.05
CA ALA A 352 16.56 5.51 9.62
C ALA A 352 17.40 4.82 10.70
N HIS A 353 16.76 4.00 11.54
CA HIS A 353 17.42 3.25 12.61
C HIS A 353 18.26 2.06 12.13
N ASP A 354 18.05 1.56 10.91
CA ASP A 354 18.91 0.52 10.31
C ASP A 354 20.38 0.95 10.32
N TRP A 355 20.62 2.26 10.18
CA TRP A 355 21.95 2.84 10.26
C TRP A 355 22.68 2.49 11.56
N GLY A 356 22.02 2.66 12.71
CA GLY A 356 22.61 2.42 14.03
C GLY A 356 22.58 0.95 14.44
N SER A 357 21.56 0.19 14.02
CA SER A 357 21.45 -1.23 14.36
C SER A 357 22.42 -2.12 13.58
N GLY A 358 22.85 -1.69 12.39
CA GLY A 358 23.73 -2.44 11.50
C GLY A 358 25.19 -1.96 11.48
N GLU A 359 25.71 -1.37 12.56
CA GLU A 359 27.05 -0.75 12.57
C GLU A 359 28.19 -1.69 12.10
N ASP A 360 28.07 -2.99 12.36
CA ASP A 360 29.02 -4.03 11.93
C ASP A 360 28.96 -4.32 10.42
N LEU A 361 27.94 -3.84 9.72
CA LEU A 361 27.72 -4.06 8.29
C LEU A 361 28.12 -2.83 7.45
N PRO A 362 28.53 -3.05 6.18
CA PRO A 362 28.64 -1.97 5.21
C PRO A 362 27.34 -1.15 5.14
N PRO A 363 27.39 0.19 5.03
CA PRO A 363 26.23 1.09 5.02
C PRO A 363 25.02 0.65 4.20
N MET A 364 25.24 0.14 2.98
CA MET A 364 24.17 -0.30 2.07
C MET A 364 23.64 -1.70 2.36
N GLU A 365 24.30 -2.45 3.23
CA GLU A 365 23.88 -3.77 3.68
C GLU A 365 23.01 -3.71 4.94
N ARG A 366 22.97 -2.55 5.60
CA ARG A 366 22.18 -2.27 6.81
C ARG A 366 20.68 -2.21 6.57
N LEU A 367 20.25 -1.76 5.38
CA LEU A 367 18.84 -1.60 5.08
C LEU A 367 18.07 -2.92 5.27
N GLY A 368 17.06 -2.86 6.14
CA GLY A 368 16.18 -3.96 6.52
C GLY A 368 16.64 -4.78 7.73
N VAL A 369 17.73 -4.42 8.42
CA VAL A 369 18.18 -5.09 9.65
C VAL A 369 17.08 -5.09 10.73
N ASN A 370 16.39 -3.96 10.90
CA ASN A 370 15.32 -3.82 11.87
C ASN A 370 14.01 -4.47 11.43
N ALA A 371 13.83 -4.78 10.14
CA ALA A 371 12.62 -5.44 9.65
C ALA A 371 12.40 -6.80 10.34
N GLN A 372 13.45 -7.63 10.39
CA GLN A 372 13.40 -8.94 11.04
C GLN A 372 13.49 -8.86 12.56
N ALA A 373 14.35 -7.95 13.08
CA ALA A 373 14.73 -7.91 14.48
C ALA A 373 13.75 -7.13 15.38
N GLU A 374 13.04 -6.13 14.85
CA GLU A 374 12.19 -5.25 15.64
C GLU A 374 10.77 -5.16 15.08
N VAL A 375 10.61 -4.85 13.80
CA VAL A 375 9.30 -4.54 13.19
C VAL A 375 8.36 -5.75 13.22
N LEU A 376 8.83 -6.93 12.78
CA LEU A 376 8.01 -8.14 12.76
C LEU A 376 7.62 -8.62 14.18
N PRO A 377 8.53 -8.66 15.17
CA PRO A 377 8.16 -8.92 16.56
C PRO A 377 7.12 -7.93 17.11
N ASP A 378 7.32 -6.62 16.90
CA ASP A 378 6.37 -5.59 17.36
C ASP A 378 5.00 -5.75 16.69
N LEU A 379 4.97 -6.11 15.41
CA LEU A 379 3.74 -6.37 14.68
C LEU A 379 2.98 -7.53 15.34
N ARG A 380 3.67 -8.64 15.63
CA ARG A 380 3.06 -9.82 16.26
C ARG A 380 2.57 -9.52 17.66
N TYR A 381 3.36 -8.80 18.46
CA TYR A 381 2.95 -8.33 19.77
C TYR A 381 1.67 -7.50 19.69
N GLN A 382 1.62 -6.54 18.77
CA GLN A 382 0.46 -5.68 18.58
C GLN A 382 -0.79 -6.49 18.22
N ARG A 383 -0.66 -7.42 17.26
CA ARG A 383 -1.76 -8.27 16.80
C ARG A 383 -2.23 -9.26 17.88
N ALA A 384 -1.31 -9.80 18.68
CA ALA A 384 -1.65 -10.72 19.77
C ALA A 384 -2.42 -10.02 20.88
N ARG A 385 -2.07 -8.77 21.19
CA ARG A 385 -2.69 -8.02 22.30
C ARG A 385 -3.99 -7.33 21.88
N ASP A 386 -4.10 -6.90 20.64
CA ASP A 386 -5.33 -6.31 20.08
C ASP A 386 -5.50 -6.66 18.59
N PRO A 387 -6.14 -7.80 18.27
CA PRO A 387 -6.31 -8.25 16.89
C PRO A 387 -7.28 -7.37 16.08
N GLY A 388 -8.14 -6.58 16.75
CA GLY A 388 -9.17 -5.76 16.11
C GLY A 388 -8.65 -4.50 15.44
N THR A 389 -7.48 -4.01 15.87
CA THR A 389 -6.94 -2.71 15.43
C THR A 389 -5.80 -2.92 14.43
N PRO A 390 -5.85 -2.32 13.23
CA PRO A 390 -4.77 -2.43 12.25
C PRO A 390 -3.44 -1.81 12.72
N ASN A 391 -2.34 -2.34 12.19
CA ASN A 391 -1.00 -1.83 12.45
C ASN A 391 -0.54 -0.89 11.33
N LEU A 392 0.11 0.21 11.71
CA LEU A 392 0.70 1.19 10.80
C LEU A 392 2.22 1.20 10.96
N LEU A 393 2.95 1.20 9.85
CA LEU A 393 4.40 1.38 9.86
C LEU A 393 4.78 2.67 9.13
N LEU A 394 5.32 3.64 9.87
CA LEU A 394 5.91 4.86 9.32
C LEU A 394 7.36 4.58 8.95
N VAL A 395 7.69 4.85 7.70
CA VAL A 395 9.02 4.67 7.13
C VAL A 395 9.49 6.01 6.58
N ASP A 396 10.68 6.41 7.01
CA ASP A 396 11.31 7.65 6.63
C ASP A 396 11.74 7.60 5.15
N ASN A 397 12.31 8.70 4.70
CA ASN A 397 12.92 8.88 3.42
C ASN A 397 14.39 8.42 3.35
N THR A 398 14.89 7.70 4.37
CA THR A 398 16.26 7.15 4.39
C THR A 398 16.37 5.91 3.48
N TYR A 399 17.48 5.73 2.76
CA TYR A 399 17.67 4.67 1.74
C TYR A 399 16.67 4.64 0.57
N LYS A 400 16.00 5.77 0.29
CA LYS A 400 15.00 5.87 -0.78
C LYS A 400 15.53 5.66 -2.20
N PRO A 401 14.72 5.04 -3.08
CA PRO A 401 13.34 4.57 -2.86
C PRO A 401 13.23 3.10 -2.42
N LEU A 402 14.34 2.45 -2.03
CA LEU A 402 14.41 1.01 -1.83
C LEU A 402 13.85 0.56 -0.47
N GLN A 403 14.01 1.37 0.57
CA GLN A 403 13.41 1.11 1.88
C GLN A 403 11.90 0.92 1.80
N TRP A 404 11.23 1.66 0.91
CA TRP A 404 9.80 1.50 0.70
C TRP A 404 9.43 0.09 0.24
N TYR A 405 10.24 -0.53 -0.64
CA TYR A 405 10.05 -1.94 -1.04
C TYR A 405 10.48 -2.96 0.01
N VAL A 406 11.39 -2.58 0.91
CA VAL A 406 11.77 -3.42 2.05
C VAL A 406 10.61 -3.46 3.05
N TYR A 407 10.09 -2.31 3.47
CA TYR A 407 9.15 -2.23 4.58
C TYR A 407 7.66 -2.24 4.16
N GLY A 408 7.35 -1.90 2.91
CA GLY A 408 5.98 -1.66 2.43
C GLY A 408 5.01 -2.83 2.49
N GLN A 409 5.50 -4.07 2.61
CA GLN A 409 4.68 -5.30 2.66
C GLN A 409 4.56 -5.91 4.07
N ILE A 410 5.02 -5.20 5.11
CA ILE A 410 5.05 -5.73 6.48
C ILE A 410 3.74 -5.46 7.22
N ALA A 411 3.36 -4.19 7.39
CA ALA A 411 2.21 -3.74 8.18
C ALA A 411 0.89 -3.73 7.38
N ASP A 412 -0.24 -3.58 8.09
CA ASP A 412 -1.56 -3.49 7.47
C ASP A 412 -1.72 -2.16 6.72
N ILE A 413 -1.23 -1.06 7.30
CA ILE A 413 -1.19 0.29 6.73
C ILE A 413 0.26 0.73 6.58
N TYR A 414 0.62 1.14 5.37
CA TYR A 414 1.94 1.71 5.10
C TYR A 414 1.90 3.23 5.21
N CYS A 415 2.92 3.84 5.81
CA CYS A 415 3.00 5.28 5.98
C CYS A 415 4.41 5.76 5.63
N THR A 416 4.51 6.90 4.95
CA THR A 416 5.79 7.57 4.62
C THR A 416 5.57 9.06 4.46
N ASP A 417 6.64 9.82 4.37
CA ASP A 417 6.66 11.23 4.67
C ASP A 417 7.44 12.05 3.63
N PRO A 418 6.91 12.29 2.42
CA PRO A 418 7.64 12.93 1.32
C PRO A 418 7.90 14.44 1.56
N TYR A 419 8.82 14.77 2.45
CA TYR A 419 9.13 16.13 2.91
C TYR A 419 9.92 16.95 1.89
N VAL A 420 9.20 17.72 1.08
CA VAL A 420 9.79 18.55 0.01
C VAL A 420 10.69 19.69 0.52
N PRO A 421 10.40 20.37 1.65
CA PRO A 421 11.27 21.47 2.07
C PRO A 421 12.65 21.02 2.54
N LEU A 422 12.73 19.86 3.19
CA LEU A 422 13.96 19.36 3.80
C LEU A 422 15.00 18.87 2.79
N ASN A 423 14.55 18.40 1.63
CA ASN A 423 15.40 17.73 0.65
C ASN A 423 15.80 18.62 -0.54
N GLY A 424 15.47 19.93 -0.49
CA GLY A 424 15.80 20.90 -1.54
C GLY A 424 15.12 20.57 -2.87
N ARG A 425 13.92 19.99 -2.82
CA ARG A 425 13.16 19.56 -4.01
C ARG A 425 12.05 20.52 -4.35
N GLN A 426 11.53 20.36 -5.56
CA GLN A 426 10.27 20.96 -5.99
C GLN A 426 9.09 20.05 -5.59
N LEU A 427 7.88 20.60 -5.57
CA LEU A 427 6.66 19.91 -5.09
C LEU A 427 6.31 18.64 -5.87
N ASP A 428 6.82 18.48 -7.09
CA ASP A 428 6.62 17.27 -7.88
C ASP A 428 7.26 16.03 -7.24
N TYR A 429 8.14 16.21 -6.26
CA TYR A 429 8.67 15.13 -5.43
C TYR A 429 7.56 14.35 -4.72
N VAL A 430 6.53 15.02 -4.18
CA VAL A 430 5.45 14.38 -3.41
C VAL A 430 4.79 13.26 -4.20
N TRP A 431 4.31 13.57 -5.41
CA TRP A 431 3.56 12.57 -6.16
C TRP A 431 4.46 11.45 -6.67
N ARG A 432 5.71 11.73 -7.01
CA ARG A 432 6.68 10.72 -7.47
C ARG A 432 7.07 9.76 -6.34
N ALA A 433 7.38 10.29 -5.16
CA ALA A 433 7.65 9.48 -3.96
C ALA A 433 6.46 8.58 -3.61
N LEU A 434 5.26 9.16 -3.53
CA LEU A 434 4.05 8.42 -3.21
C LEU A 434 3.64 7.42 -4.30
N ASP A 435 3.99 7.65 -5.56
CA ASP A 435 3.77 6.68 -6.63
C ASP A 435 4.62 5.41 -6.46
N VAL A 436 5.87 5.56 -5.97
CA VAL A 436 6.74 4.43 -5.64
C VAL A 436 6.32 3.76 -4.34
N ALA A 437 6.04 4.54 -3.29
CA ALA A 437 5.55 4.01 -2.02
C ALA A 437 4.26 3.19 -2.21
N ARG A 438 3.30 3.67 -3.00
CA ARG A 438 2.08 2.93 -3.35
C ARG A 438 2.41 1.63 -4.08
N ASP A 439 3.32 1.68 -5.06
CA ASP A 439 3.75 0.48 -5.77
C ASP A 439 4.41 -0.53 -4.82
N ALA A 440 5.16 -0.06 -3.83
CA ALA A 440 5.83 -0.89 -2.85
C ALA A 440 4.88 -1.53 -1.83
N CYS A 441 3.81 -0.84 -1.41
CA CYS A 441 2.86 -1.34 -0.40
C CYS A 441 1.60 -2.01 -0.96
N THR A 442 1.30 -1.86 -2.25
CA THR A 442 0.11 -2.45 -2.89
C THR A 442 -0.06 -3.95 -2.56
N PRO A 443 -1.27 -4.43 -2.17
CA PRO A 443 -2.54 -3.70 -2.17
C PRO A 443 -2.86 -2.98 -0.85
N SER A 444 -1.94 -2.95 0.12
CA SER A 444 -2.17 -2.29 1.42
C SER A 444 -2.36 -0.78 1.26
N PRO A 445 -3.18 -0.14 2.12
CA PRO A 445 -3.36 1.30 2.16
C PRO A 445 -2.05 2.06 2.38
N LEU A 446 -1.96 3.25 1.78
CA LEU A 446 -0.87 4.20 1.99
C LEU A 446 -1.40 5.46 2.69
N VAL A 447 -0.75 5.89 3.77
CA VAL A 447 -0.93 7.21 4.41
C VAL A 447 0.31 8.06 4.13
N SER A 448 0.13 9.36 3.88
CA SER A 448 1.23 10.30 3.67
C SER A 448 1.34 11.26 4.83
N VAL A 449 2.54 11.47 5.37
CA VAL A 449 2.83 12.57 6.30
C VAL A 449 3.46 13.72 5.52
N LEU A 450 2.93 14.93 5.68
CA LEU A 450 3.37 16.12 4.95
C LEU A 450 4.03 17.11 5.90
N TRP A 451 5.14 17.68 5.46
CA TRP A 451 5.85 18.72 6.21
C TRP A 451 5.01 20.00 6.24
N ALA A 452 4.76 20.52 7.44
CA ALA A 452 3.84 21.64 7.68
C ALA A 452 4.30 22.56 8.83
N CYS A 453 5.59 22.55 9.16
CA CYS A 453 6.19 23.38 10.20
C CYS A 453 7.42 24.14 9.69
N ALA A 454 7.93 25.10 10.47
CA ALA A 454 9.25 25.68 10.24
C ALA A 454 10.27 25.04 11.17
N LEU A 455 11.54 25.05 10.78
CA LEU A 455 12.66 24.54 11.57
C LEU A 455 13.84 25.50 11.51
N ASP A 456 14.00 26.33 12.53
CA ASP A 456 15.18 27.19 12.66
C ASP A 456 16.37 26.33 13.09
N GLY A 457 17.22 25.95 12.14
CA GLY A 457 18.35 25.05 12.38
C GLY A 457 19.58 25.35 11.54
N LYS A 458 20.57 24.45 11.62
CA LYS A 458 21.80 24.52 10.79
C LYS A 458 21.61 23.90 9.40
N ARG A 459 20.39 23.54 9.01
CA ARG A 459 20.12 22.85 7.74
C ARG A 459 20.33 23.81 6.56
N LYS A 460 20.80 23.25 5.45
CA LYS A 460 21.00 23.97 4.19
C LYS A 460 19.68 24.33 3.51
N PHE A 461 18.65 23.50 3.67
CA PHE A 461 17.30 23.66 3.13
C PHE A 461 16.26 23.37 4.23
N GLY A 462 15.01 23.76 3.98
CA GLY A 462 13.88 23.37 4.84
C GLY A 462 13.74 24.12 6.15
N ASN A 463 14.41 25.28 6.31
CA ASN A 463 14.27 26.08 7.52
C ASN A 463 12.91 26.79 7.60
N ASN A 464 12.36 27.19 6.44
CA ASN A 464 11.06 27.84 6.35
C ASN A 464 9.93 26.80 6.33
N ALA A 465 8.80 27.18 6.91
CA ALA A 465 7.53 26.48 6.69
C ALA A 465 7.10 26.59 5.23
N PRO A 466 6.35 25.59 4.72
CA PRO A 466 5.79 25.69 3.39
C PRO A 466 4.83 26.88 3.31
N THR A 467 4.72 27.49 2.14
CA THR A 467 3.69 28.50 1.91
C THR A 467 2.29 27.86 1.89
N PRO A 468 1.22 28.65 2.08
CA PRO A 468 -0.16 28.18 1.87
C PRO A 468 -0.36 27.43 0.53
N GLU A 469 0.22 27.96 -0.55
CA GLU A 469 0.15 27.38 -1.89
C GLU A 469 0.86 26.02 -1.95
N GLU A 470 2.06 25.95 -1.39
CA GLU A 470 2.89 24.73 -1.35
C GLU A 470 2.19 23.59 -0.63
N ILE A 471 1.64 23.82 0.58
CA ILE A 471 0.97 22.76 1.34
C ILE A 471 -0.30 22.28 0.65
N ARG A 472 -1.08 23.19 0.03
CA ARG A 472 -2.28 22.82 -0.71
C ARG A 472 -1.92 21.94 -1.90
N MET A 473 -0.91 22.32 -2.68
CA MET A 473 -0.45 21.51 -3.82
C MET A 473 0.10 20.15 -3.37
N ALA A 474 0.88 20.10 -2.29
CA ALA A 474 1.40 18.84 -1.73
C ALA A 474 0.28 17.87 -1.33
N VAL A 475 -0.76 18.37 -0.65
CA VAL A 475 -1.94 17.56 -0.29
C VAL A 475 -2.59 17.00 -1.56
N PHE A 476 -2.90 17.82 -2.56
CA PHE A 476 -3.58 17.36 -3.76
C PHE A 476 -2.71 16.41 -4.61
N TYR A 477 -1.39 16.60 -4.65
CA TYR A 477 -0.46 15.60 -5.20
C TYR A 477 -0.62 14.24 -4.50
N ALA A 478 -0.66 14.23 -3.16
CA ALA A 478 -0.85 13.01 -2.38
C ALA A 478 -2.20 12.34 -2.66
N LEU A 479 -3.30 13.11 -2.68
CA LEU A 479 -4.64 12.59 -3.01
C LEU A 479 -4.67 11.94 -4.41
N GLY A 480 -4.00 12.54 -5.40
CA GLY A 480 -3.92 12.01 -6.77
C GLY A 480 -3.07 10.75 -6.88
N CYS A 481 -2.24 10.45 -5.88
CA CYS A 481 -1.53 9.19 -5.75
C CYS A 481 -2.39 8.09 -5.12
N GLY A 482 -3.61 8.38 -4.64
CA GLY A 482 -4.56 7.40 -4.12
C GLY A 482 -4.33 7.00 -2.67
N VAL A 483 -3.68 7.85 -1.88
CA VAL A 483 -3.53 7.67 -0.43
C VAL A 483 -4.89 7.47 0.25
N LYS A 484 -4.88 6.79 1.38
CA LYS A 484 -6.04 6.52 2.25
C LYS A 484 -6.06 7.38 3.51
N GLY A 485 -5.11 8.29 3.61
CA GLY A 485 -5.03 9.30 4.64
C GLY A 485 -3.88 10.26 4.38
N ILE A 486 -3.97 11.43 5.00
CA ILE A 486 -2.90 12.42 5.07
C ILE A 486 -2.66 12.78 6.53
N ALA A 487 -1.45 13.16 6.88
CA ALA A 487 -1.09 13.70 8.19
C ALA A 487 -0.15 14.89 8.03
N TYR A 488 -0.07 15.75 9.05
CA TYR A 488 0.75 16.95 9.04
C TYR A 488 1.79 16.89 10.17
N PHE A 489 3.06 17.14 9.82
CA PHE A 489 4.20 17.19 10.73
C PHE A 489 4.79 18.61 10.76
N ILE A 490 4.76 19.35 11.87
CA ILE A 490 4.12 19.13 13.17
C ILE A 490 3.42 20.40 13.64
N ASP A 491 2.47 20.26 14.55
CA ASP A 491 1.92 21.35 15.35
C ASP A 491 2.49 21.35 16.77
N MET A 492 3.82 21.50 16.88
CA MET A 492 4.54 21.59 18.14
C MET A 492 5.70 22.59 18.03
N SER A 493 5.64 23.67 18.82
CA SER A 493 6.72 24.65 18.92
C SER A 493 7.70 24.25 20.03
N GLN A 494 8.81 23.63 19.65
CA GLN A 494 9.79 23.09 20.60
C GLN A 494 11.22 23.13 20.07
N LYS A 495 12.18 23.24 20.99
CA LYS A 495 13.61 23.10 20.67
C LYS A 495 14.03 21.65 20.76
N THR A 496 14.64 21.13 19.71
CA THR A 496 15.19 19.77 19.63
C THR A 496 16.69 19.82 19.35
N GLY A 497 17.33 18.66 19.20
CA GLY A 497 18.71 18.57 18.72
C GLY A 497 18.91 19.12 17.29
N GLU A 498 17.85 19.18 16.49
CA GLU A 498 17.91 19.63 15.09
C GLU A 498 17.74 21.14 14.91
N GLY A 499 17.05 21.79 15.85
CA GLY A 499 16.70 23.20 15.76
C GLY A 499 15.47 23.55 16.58
N GLN A 500 14.97 24.78 16.39
CA GLN A 500 13.72 25.23 16.96
C GLN A 500 12.60 25.02 15.94
N PHE A 501 11.67 24.10 16.25
CA PHE A 501 10.45 23.95 15.49
C PHE A 501 9.48 25.10 15.80
N THR A 502 8.81 25.60 14.78
CA THR A 502 7.59 26.41 14.92
C THR A 502 6.42 25.60 14.41
N GLY A 503 5.48 25.27 15.31
CA GLY A 503 4.32 24.46 15.02
C GLY A 503 3.38 25.09 14.01
N LEU A 504 2.73 24.24 13.22
CA LEU A 504 1.77 24.61 12.19
C LEU A 504 0.74 25.67 12.65
N SER A 505 0.11 25.51 13.81
CA SER A 505 -0.93 26.44 14.28
C SER A 505 -0.39 27.80 14.71
N ASP A 506 0.91 27.91 15.00
CA ASP A 506 1.56 29.18 15.31
C ASP A 506 1.88 29.99 14.03
N ILE A 507 1.77 29.37 12.84
CA ILE A 507 1.96 29.99 11.53
C ILE A 507 0.58 30.28 10.90
N LYS A 508 -0.05 31.38 11.32
CA LYS A 508 -1.46 31.69 11.02
C LYS A 508 -1.89 31.51 9.55
N PRO A 509 -1.16 32.01 8.53
CA PRO A 509 -1.57 31.84 7.13
C PRO A 509 -1.60 30.36 6.71
N LEU A 510 -0.63 29.58 7.19
CA LEU A 510 -0.53 28.16 6.90
C LEU A 510 -1.65 27.38 7.60
N TRP A 511 -1.93 27.68 8.87
CA TRP A 511 -3.03 27.06 9.63
C TRP A 511 -4.40 27.27 8.96
N GLN A 512 -4.66 28.50 8.50
CA GLN A 512 -5.89 28.83 7.78
C GLN A 512 -6.03 28.05 6.47
N GLU A 513 -4.94 27.90 5.72
CA GLU A 513 -4.96 27.18 4.45
C GLU A 513 -5.08 25.66 4.63
N VAL A 514 -4.42 25.10 5.65
CA VAL A 514 -4.62 23.70 6.03
C VAL A 514 -6.08 23.46 6.43
N GLY A 515 -6.68 24.36 7.21
CA GLY A 515 -8.12 24.28 7.54
C GLY A 515 -9.03 24.31 6.31
N ARG A 516 -8.73 25.14 5.31
CA ARG A 516 -9.47 25.17 4.01
C ARG A 516 -9.29 23.87 3.24
N THR A 517 -8.04 23.42 3.13
CA THR A 517 -7.67 22.20 2.41
C THR A 517 -8.30 20.97 3.05
N ASN A 518 -8.29 20.85 4.38
CA ASN A 518 -8.92 19.75 5.11
C ASN A 518 -10.43 19.66 4.88
N ARG A 519 -11.11 20.81 4.72
CA ARG A 519 -12.55 20.81 4.36
C ARG A 519 -12.79 20.25 2.97
N ASP A 520 -11.94 20.57 2.00
CA ASP A 520 -12.01 19.98 0.65
C ASP A 520 -11.72 18.47 0.70
N VAL A 521 -10.68 18.06 1.44
CA VAL A 521 -10.31 16.65 1.64
C VAL A 521 -11.44 15.87 2.30
N ALA A 522 -12.12 16.44 3.30
CA ALA A 522 -13.23 15.78 4.00
C ALA A 522 -14.40 15.45 3.07
N ILE A 523 -14.67 16.27 2.04
CA ILE A 523 -15.67 15.97 1.00
C ILE A 523 -15.21 14.82 0.10
N LEU A 524 -13.92 14.73 -0.18
CA LEU A 524 -13.34 13.70 -1.04
C LEU A 524 -13.11 12.36 -0.32
N ALA A 525 -12.93 12.39 1.01
CA ALA A 525 -12.55 11.27 1.84
C ALA A 525 -13.36 9.98 1.59
N PRO A 526 -14.71 10.00 1.52
CA PRO A 526 -15.50 8.78 1.28
C PRO A 526 -15.26 8.13 -0.09
N TYR A 527 -14.81 8.90 -1.07
CA TYR A 527 -14.49 8.41 -2.41
C TYR A 527 -13.04 7.91 -2.48
N LEU A 528 -12.12 8.67 -1.90
CA LEU A 528 -10.69 8.35 -1.93
C LEU A 528 -10.36 7.12 -1.08
N SER A 529 -11.10 6.88 0.02
CA SER A 529 -10.94 5.68 0.85
C SER A 529 -11.13 4.37 0.07
N ILE A 530 -12.02 4.36 -0.92
CA ILE A 530 -12.27 3.21 -1.79
C ILE A 530 -11.57 3.31 -3.16
N GLY A 531 -10.84 4.39 -3.39
CA GLY A 531 -10.33 4.74 -4.71
C GLY A 531 -9.10 3.96 -5.16
N CYS A 532 -8.91 3.79 -6.46
CA CYS A 532 -7.69 3.29 -7.07
C CYS A 532 -7.18 4.30 -8.12
N PRO A 533 -5.93 4.77 -8.05
CA PRO A 533 -5.35 5.63 -9.09
C PRO A 533 -5.48 4.98 -10.46
N VAL A 534 -5.88 5.76 -11.45
CA VAL A 534 -6.00 5.35 -12.84
C VAL A 534 -4.65 5.58 -13.53
N PRO A 535 -3.96 4.51 -13.99
CA PRO A 535 -2.75 4.69 -14.79
C PRO A 535 -3.08 5.37 -16.12
N GLY A 536 -2.50 6.54 -16.38
CA GLY A 536 -2.75 7.31 -17.60
C GLY A 536 -4.20 7.79 -17.70
N GLY A 537 -4.68 8.01 -18.93
CA GLY A 537 -6.07 8.40 -19.20
C GLY A 537 -6.39 9.87 -18.98
N VAL A 538 -5.54 10.62 -18.29
CA VAL A 538 -5.65 12.08 -18.18
C VAL A 538 -4.58 12.75 -19.03
N LYS A 539 -4.99 13.75 -19.82
CA LYS A 539 -4.10 14.63 -20.58
C LYS A 539 -4.36 16.07 -20.19
N VAL A 540 -3.29 16.80 -19.90
CA VAL A 540 -3.30 18.22 -19.56
C VAL A 540 -1.96 18.82 -19.98
N GLU A 541 -1.96 20.09 -20.40
CA GLU A 541 -0.75 20.85 -20.70
C GLU A 541 -0.58 21.97 -19.67
N GLY A 542 0.66 22.26 -19.27
CA GLY A 542 0.96 23.33 -18.31
C GLY A 542 0.54 23.06 -16.86
N ALA A 543 0.06 21.85 -16.55
CA ALA A 543 -0.31 21.42 -15.21
C ALA A 543 -0.06 19.91 -15.04
N TRP A 544 -0.20 19.41 -13.82
CA TRP A 544 -0.21 17.98 -13.52
C TRP A 544 -1.63 17.52 -13.23
N ALA A 545 -2.00 16.33 -13.68
CA ALA A 545 -3.30 15.76 -13.33
C ALA A 545 -3.30 14.24 -13.22
N ARG A 546 -4.15 13.72 -12.32
CA ARG A 546 -4.42 12.29 -12.16
C ARG A 546 -5.89 12.05 -11.90
N ALA A 547 -6.35 10.85 -12.27
CA ALA A 547 -7.68 10.38 -11.93
C ALA A 547 -7.59 9.22 -10.93
N VAL A 548 -8.59 9.09 -10.08
CA VAL A 548 -8.77 8.02 -9.09
C VAL A 548 -10.16 7.44 -9.29
N MET A 549 -10.25 6.16 -9.65
CA MET A 549 -11.51 5.43 -9.82
C MET A 549 -12.03 5.03 -8.45
N CYS A 550 -13.23 5.49 -8.08
CA CYS A 550 -13.78 5.39 -6.73
C CYS A 550 -15.07 4.56 -6.77
N GLY A 551 -14.91 3.24 -6.77
CA GLY A 551 -16.02 2.32 -6.98
C GLY A 551 -16.45 2.25 -8.45
N SER A 552 -17.69 1.84 -8.67
CA SER A 552 -18.25 1.60 -10.01
C SER A 552 -18.87 2.84 -10.67
N ASP A 553 -19.09 3.92 -9.91
CA ASP A 553 -19.89 5.06 -10.36
C ASP A 553 -19.26 6.44 -10.11
N LYS A 554 -18.09 6.51 -9.45
CA LYS A 554 -17.37 7.78 -9.22
C LYS A 554 -15.94 7.75 -9.78
N LEU A 555 -15.49 8.92 -10.24
CA LEU A 555 -14.11 9.22 -10.58
C LEU A 555 -13.74 10.57 -9.95
N VAL A 556 -12.63 10.63 -9.21
CA VAL A 556 -12.05 11.88 -8.72
C VAL A 556 -10.89 12.27 -9.62
N VAL A 557 -10.91 13.47 -10.17
CA VAL A 557 -9.81 14.03 -10.97
C VAL A 557 -9.18 15.17 -10.22
N ILE A 558 -7.86 15.11 -10.06
CA ILE A 558 -7.07 16.12 -9.38
C ILE A 558 -6.18 16.79 -10.40
N VAL A 559 -6.14 18.12 -10.37
CA VAL A 559 -5.33 18.96 -11.24
C VAL A 559 -4.53 19.92 -10.37
N VAL A 560 -3.22 19.96 -10.56
CA VAL A 560 -2.28 20.75 -9.75
C VAL A 560 -1.46 21.66 -10.67
N ASN A 561 -1.32 22.92 -10.29
CA ASN A 561 -0.47 23.88 -10.96
C ASN A 561 1.00 23.47 -10.81
N THR A 562 1.72 23.39 -11.92
CA THR A 562 3.16 23.04 -11.91
C THR A 562 4.05 24.28 -11.99
N LYS A 563 3.48 25.48 -12.14
CA LYS A 563 4.22 26.75 -12.17
C LYS A 563 4.40 27.32 -10.76
N HIS A 564 4.96 26.49 -9.89
CA HIS A 564 5.40 26.89 -8.57
C HIS A 564 6.81 26.36 -8.34
N TYR A 565 7.71 27.24 -7.93
CA TYR A 565 9.09 26.92 -7.63
C TYR A 565 9.41 27.36 -6.21
N ILE A 566 9.79 26.39 -5.39
CA ILE A 566 10.23 26.65 -4.03
C ILE A 566 11.63 27.29 -4.08
N ALA A 567 11.86 28.24 -3.19
CA ALA A 567 13.02 29.14 -3.16
C ALA A 567 14.39 28.48 -2.88
N PHE A 568 14.50 27.14 -2.84
CA PHE A 568 15.73 26.44 -2.48
C PHE A 568 16.89 26.67 -3.46
N GLU A 569 16.58 27.03 -4.72
CA GLU A 569 17.53 27.11 -5.83
C GLU A 569 17.64 28.51 -6.47
N THR A 570 16.77 29.45 -6.08
CA THR A 570 16.78 30.79 -6.68
C THR A 570 17.82 31.66 -5.98
N ARG A 571 18.70 32.31 -6.77
CA ARG A 571 19.65 33.34 -6.26
C ARG A 571 18.96 34.51 -5.53
N ASN A 572 17.63 34.57 -5.61
CA ASN A 572 16.76 35.47 -4.88
C ASN A 572 15.87 34.58 -3.99
N GLU A 573 15.93 34.74 -2.67
CA GLU A 573 15.39 33.86 -1.63
C GLU A 573 13.84 33.78 -1.56
N CYS A 574 13.13 34.05 -2.67
CA CYS A 574 11.67 34.07 -2.75
C CYS A 574 11.14 32.92 -3.62
N SER A 575 10.04 32.28 -3.20
CA SER A 575 9.33 31.33 -4.06
C SER A 575 8.76 32.06 -5.28
N LEU A 576 8.71 31.36 -6.41
CA LEU A 576 8.09 31.86 -7.64
C LEU A 576 6.80 31.11 -7.86
N HIS A 577 5.69 31.85 -7.92
CA HIS A 577 4.38 31.28 -8.20
C HIS A 577 3.71 32.02 -9.35
N GLU A 578 3.30 31.29 -10.38
CA GLU A 578 2.52 31.82 -11.48
C GLU A 578 1.20 31.06 -11.59
N VAL A 579 0.09 31.81 -11.59
CA VAL A 579 -1.23 31.27 -11.89
C VAL A 579 -1.27 30.75 -13.33
N THR A 580 -1.70 29.51 -13.51
CA THR A 580 -1.94 28.95 -14.86
C THR A 580 -3.38 29.27 -15.29
N ARG A 581 -3.57 29.73 -16.52
CA ARG A 581 -4.89 30.13 -17.07
C ARG A 581 -5.27 29.25 -18.25
N ASP A 582 -6.57 29.14 -18.50
CA ASP A 582 -7.14 28.41 -19.64
C ASP A 582 -6.61 26.97 -19.75
N VAL A 583 -6.66 26.21 -18.65
CA VAL A 583 -6.20 24.81 -18.61
C VAL A 583 -7.27 23.89 -19.16
N ASP A 584 -6.96 23.21 -20.26
CA ASP A 584 -7.78 22.15 -20.84
C ASP A 584 -7.37 20.78 -20.32
N VAL A 585 -8.32 20.08 -19.69
CA VAL A 585 -8.11 18.74 -19.14
C VAL A 585 -8.98 17.74 -19.91
N SER A 586 -8.36 16.67 -20.40
CA SER A 586 -9.04 15.55 -21.06
C SER A 586 -8.92 14.30 -20.23
N ILE A 587 -10.04 13.70 -19.87
CA ILE A 587 -10.10 12.51 -19.02
C ILE A 587 -10.79 11.39 -19.79
N GLN A 588 -10.10 10.29 -20.05
CA GLN A 588 -10.72 9.07 -20.54
C GLN A 588 -11.65 8.51 -19.46
N LEU A 589 -12.91 8.31 -19.82
CA LEU A 589 -13.91 7.80 -18.90
C LEU A 589 -13.98 6.27 -18.95
N PRO A 590 -14.40 5.62 -17.86
CA PRO A 590 -14.89 4.24 -17.93
C PRO A 590 -16.03 4.13 -18.98
N PRO A 591 -16.18 3.00 -19.69
CA PRO A 591 -17.19 2.84 -20.73
C PRO A 591 -18.63 3.13 -20.28
N GLU A 592 -18.92 2.96 -18.99
CA GLU A 592 -20.24 3.16 -18.39
C GLU A 592 -20.55 4.63 -18.05
N PHE A 593 -19.56 5.53 -18.14
CA PHE A 593 -19.70 6.95 -17.77
C PHE A 593 -20.14 7.83 -18.96
N GLN A 594 -20.91 7.27 -19.90
CA GLN A 594 -21.35 8.00 -21.11
C GLN A 594 -22.16 9.25 -20.77
N CYS A 595 -22.94 9.19 -19.68
CA CYS A 595 -23.64 10.31 -19.09
C CYS A 595 -23.06 10.52 -17.69
N CYS A 596 -22.60 11.73 -17.38
CA CYS A 596 -22.01 12.03 -16.07
C CYS A 596 -22.37 13.42 -15.57
N LYS A 597 -22.45 13.55 -14.24
CA LYS A 597 -22.48 14.83 -13.53
C LYS A 597 -21.06 15.20 -13.14
N VAL A 598 -20.70 16.46 -13.31
CA VAL A 598 -19.36 17.00 -13.03
C VAL A 598 -19.49 18.08 -11.96
N GLU A 599 -18.78 17.89 -10.85
CA GLU A 599 -18.79 18.82 -9.72
C GLU A 599 -17.37 19.11 -9.26
N GLU A 600 -17.02 20.39 -9.13
CA GLU A 600 -15.79 20.80 -8.50
C GLU A 600 -15.95 20.87 -6.98
N ILE A 601 -14.90 20.49 -6.24
CA ILE A 601 -14.81 20.71 -4.81
C ILE A 601 -14.16 22.08 -4.57
N ASN A 602 -14.86 22.94 -3.85
CA ASN A 602 -14.36 24.25 -3.47
C ASN A 602 -14.87 24.67 -2.08
N ASN A 603 -13.94 24.89 -1.16
CA ASN A 603 -14.17 25.27 0.23
C ASN A 603 -15.22 24.38 0.94
N GLY A 604 -15.04 23.06 0.81
CA GLY A 604 -15.89 22.05 1.42
C GLY A 604 -17.27 21.90 0.78
N ARG A 605 -17.45 22.30 -0.48
CA ARG A 605 -18.72 22.15 -1.21
C ARG A 605 -18.51 21.58 -2.61
N LEU A 606 -19.47 20.80 -3.07
CA LEU A 606 -19.58 20.37 -4.46
C LEU A 606 -20.34 21.44 -5.25
N ILE A 607 -19.72 21.95 -6.31
CA ILE A 607 -20.24 23.00 -7.17
C ILE A 607 -20.33 22.44 -8.59
N SER A 608 -21.51 22.50 -9.20
CA SER A 608 -21.70 22.03 -10.57
C SER A 608 -20.76 22.76 -11.53
N MET A 609 -20.07 22.01 -12.38
CA MET A 609 -19.12 22.52 -13.35
C MET A 609 -19.49 22.02 -14.75
N PRO A 610 -19.38 22.84 -15.81
CA PRO A 610 -19.58 22.37 -17.17
C PRO A 610 -18.49 21.36 -17.56
N GLY A 611 -18.90 20.32 -18.28
CA GLY A 611 -17.99 19.35 -18.88
C GLY A 611 -18.62 18.76 -20.15
N LYS A 612 -17.79 18.48 -21.15
CA LYS A 612 -18.27 17.95 -22.43
C LYS A 612 -17.72 16.56 -22.65
N VAL A 613 -18.61 15.57 -22.81
CA VAL A 613 -18.21 14.20 -23.15
C VAL A 613 -18.17 14.05 -24.67
N GLU A 614 -17.00 13.70 -25.21
CA GLU A 614 -16.80 13.45 -26.64
C GLU A 614 -15.93 12.21 -26.82
N LYS A 615 -16.38 11.25 -27.64
CA LYS A 615 -15.62 10.04 -28.00
C LYS A 615 -15.06 9.28 -26.77
N GLY A 616 -15.83 9.20 -25.68
CA GLY A 616 -15.44 8.52 -24.44
C GLY A 616 -14.49 9.31 -23.54
N ALA A 617 -14.22 10.58 -23.84
CA ALA A 617 -13.43 11.47 -23.01
C ALA A 617 -14.26 12.64 -22.49
N LEU A 618 -14.10 12.98 -21.20
CA LEU A 618 -14.59 14.23 -20.63
C LEU A 618 -13.55 15.34 -20.85
N ARG A 619 -14.01 16.47 -21.37
CA ARG A 619 -13.25 17.71 -21.48
C ARG A 619 -13.72 18.69 -20.41
N LEU A 620 -12.77 19.18 -19.62
CA LEU A 620 -12.96 20.22 -18.63
C LEU A 620 -12.10 21.43 -19.01
N LYS A 621 -12.66 22.63 -18.89
CA LYS A 621 -11.93 23.88 -19.02
C LYS A 621 -11.84 24.55 -17.66
N LEU A 622 -10.62 24.86 -17.22
CA LEU A 622 -10.36 25.60 -16.00
C LEU A 622 -9.82 26.98 -16.36
N ASP A 623 -10.63 28.02 -16.17
CA ASP A 623 -10.22 29.39 -16.53
C ASP A 623 -8.99 29.85 -15.75
N VAL A 624 -8.89 29.42 -14.47
CA VAL A 624 -7.80 29.76 -13.56
C VAL A 624 -7.43 28.54 -12.72
N LEU A 625 -6.16 28.19 -12.70
CA LEU A 625 -5.56 27.18 -11.82
C LEU A 625 -4.44 27.85 -11.02
N ASP A 626 -4.78 28.27 -9.81
CA ASP A 626 -3.85 28.91 -8.87
C ASP A 626 -2.96 27.85 -8.21
N THR A 627 -3.54 26.97 -7.40
CA THR A 627 -2.82 25.88 -6.71
C THR A 627 -3.26 24.51 -7.21
N ALA A 628 -4.43 24.05 -6.77
CA ALA A 628 -4.97 22.75 -7.14
C ALA A 628 -6.51 22.77 -7.11
N ARG A 629 -7.10 21.93 -7.97
CA ARG A 629 -8.55 21.70 -8.06
C ARG A 629 -8.81 20.19 -8.04
N ALA A 630 -9.94 19.81 -7.44
CA ALA A 630 -10.46 18.44 -7.51
C ALA A 630 -11.86 18.46 -8.09
N VAL A 631 -12.14 17.50 -8.96
CA VAL A 631 -13.41 17.36 -9.66
C VAL A 631 -13.94 15.95 -9.42
N LEU A 632 -15.15 15.86 -8.88
CA LEU A 632 -15.91 14.63 -8.77
C LEU A 632 -16.76 14.43 -10.03
N ILE A 633 -16.60 13.29 -10.66
CA ILE A 633 -17.39 12.87 -11.80
C ILE A 633 -18.25 11.69 -11.35
N SER A 634 -19.57 11.86 -11.41
CA SER A 634 -20.54 10.82 -11.07
C SER A 634 -21.22 10.28 -12.32
N ARG A 635 -21.23 8.96 -12.50
CA ARG A 635 -22.04 8.30 -13.51
C ARG A 635 -23.53 8.60 -13.28
N LEU A 636 -24.26 8.87 -14.35
CA LEU A 636 -25.72 8.99 -14.36
C LEU A 636 -26.32 7.78 -15.07
N GLU A 637 -27.46 7.29 -14.59
CA GLU A 637 -28.15 6.14 -15.19
C GLU A 637 -28.74 6.47 -16.58
N SER A 638 -29.07 7.74 -16.82
CA SER A 638 -29.56 8.25 -18.10
C SER A 638 -29.08 9.68 -18.34
N CYS A 639 -28.91 10.05 -19.61
CA CYS A 639 -28.71 11.44 -20.01
C CYS A 639 -30.05 12.16 -19.91
N ASN A 640 -30.15 13.25 -19.15
CA ASN A 640 -31.28 14.16 -19.28
C ASN A 640 -31.13 14.87 -20.63
N ASN A 641 -32.06 14.63 -21.54
CA ASN A 641 -32.18 15.36 -22.81
C ASN A 641 -32.59 16.81 -22.57
#